data_AF-A0A0K6HSN2-F1
#
_entry.id   AF-A0A0K6HSN2-F1
#
_cell.length_a   1.000
_cell.length_b   1.000
_cell.length_c   1.000
_cell.angle_alpha   90.00
_cell.angle_beta   90.00
_cell.angle_gamma   90.00
#
_symmetry.space_group_name_H-M   'P 1'
#
loop_
_entity.id
_entity.type
_entity.pdbx_description
1 polymer ?
#
loop_
_entity_poly.entity_id
_entity_poly.type
_entity_poly.pdbx_seq_one_letter_code
_entity_poly.pdbx_strand_id
1 'polypeptide(L)'
;MAIHLEEFQELVDELPGNAQDILRASWNEAARAFSSRGLDNFLKGAVALHQLGRGEELVVTYLQSMPELARAIGEDVLPDVVNFLLAMASKTSGQVLALIVGTAPMAGQRLGDEDLFRQFLSVLSIMLVQAPRGLRPMLENLERLLSQLTLGGLRRWAQWGAQAYKADFDGQVAYFSLQSPDALSVLQQERKGTLFVDVQRRLNIYLRAMWGRDFFLRPTAGDFENREGLKPYIERYVIHIADAYDDYRPLGLETPAEQIVSALDVYRAAANHCAAHLVFTVAPLSMQALSPLQIGLIEAIEDARVETLAIQQFPNMREAWLALQPPPDYTEPKTVGDLLNRLARALLEEQSADPHPWVQQAVAHFRAQPDLHDAKFSWNVGVDLSHSLLELDLPEFNRRTDGLRALYRDDNRAIWELEEYDEAQALAATWETQQQVRKKVSVMEMVNEVDNEFAGDDAQEVWILPTEFYLDQEGVTINSLEGRPPISEPFHYPEWDYQIQLDRPSWATVLERHPPVGDLAVIDAILAEHKPVVSRLKFLIESMIPQGLQRIRHQEDGDDIDIDAAVRAMTDVRMGVQPDPRIMVRLKRAQRDLAVMVLLDMSESSNDKVRGYDYSVLDLTRSATVLLAEALQRIGDPFAIHGFCSDGRHDVHYYRFKDFDQPYGDLAKARLAGMKGSYSTRMGAALRHAGHYLAQQPKRKKICFVVTDGEPADNDVRDPQYLRHDTKRAVEQLLQQGVTVYALSLDPHADLYVSRIFGVKNFTVIDKVERLPEKLPMLYMSLTR
;
A
#
# COMPACT_ATOMS: atom_id res chain seq x y z
N MET A 1 -2.28 16.22 -9.85
CA MET A 1 -2.52 17.68 -9.89
C MET A 1 -1.38 18.42 -9.22
N ALA A 2 -0.95 19.57 -9.75
CA ALA A 2 -0.25 20.55 -8.91
C ALA A 2 -1.34 21.26 -8.11
N ILE A 3 -1.46 20.99 -6.81
CA ILE A 3 -2.43 21.68 -5.95
C ILE A 3 -2.05 23.16 -5.95
N HIS A 4 -2.95 24.02 -6.43
CA HIS A 4 -2.65 25.44 -6.57
C HIS A 4 -2.93 26.16 -5.25
N LEU A 5 -1.97 26.99 -4.78
CA LEU A 5 -2.12 27.78 -3.55
C LEU A 5 -3.37 28.69 -3.59
N GLU A 6 -3.80 29.06 -4.79
CA GLU A 6 -4.97 29.88 -5.08
C GLU A 6 -6.29 29.25 -4.57
N GLU A 7 -6.36 27.91 -4.46
CA GLU A 7 -7.51 27.20 -3.90
C GLU A 7 -7.69 27.46 -2.38
N PHE A 8 -6.62 27.89 -1.70
CA PHE A 8 -6.61 28.15 -0.26
C PHE A 8 -6.49 29.64 0.08
N GLN A 9 -6.75 30.53 -0.88
CA GLN A 9 -6.48 31.96 -0.74
C GLN A 9 -7.18 32.57 0.50
N GLU A 10 -8.37 32.11 0.86
CA GLU A 10 -9.08 32.54 2.08
C GLU A 10 -8.26 32.28 3.36
N LEU A 11 -7.67 31.09 3.50
CA LEU A 11 -6.82 30.75 4.65
C LEU A 11 -5.47 31.47 4.61
N VAL A 12 -4.92 31.68 3.41
CA VAL A 12 -3.64 32.38 3.23
C VAL A 12 -3.76 33.85 3.63
N ASP A 13 -4.89 34.49 3.32
CA ASP A 13 -5.13 35.90 3.64
C ASP A 13 -5.24 36.15 5.15
N GLU A 14 -5.58 35.13 5.94
CA GLU A 14 -5.58 35.20 7.42
C GLU A 14 -4.18 35.12 8.04
N LEU A 15 -3.15 34.71 7.28
CA LEU A 15 -1.78 34.61 7.78
C LEU A 15 -1.06 35.97 7.77
N PRO A 16 -0.08 36.20 8.66
CA PRO A 16 0.70 37.43 8.67
C PRO A 16 1.64 37.50 7.45
N GLY A 17 2.01 38.71 7.03
CA GLY A 17 2.65 38.95 5.73
C GLY A 17 3.93 38.14 5.47
N ASN A 18 4.81 38.00 6.46
CA ASN A 18 6.04 37.21 6.28
C ASN A 18 5.73 35.70 6.16
N ALA A 19 4.72 35.21 6.90
CA ALA A 19 4.26 33.83 6.78
C ALA A 19 3.64 33.55 5.40
N GLN A 20 2.92 34.51 4.82
CA GLN A 20 2.41 34.40 3.45
C GLN A 20 3.55 34.28 2.42
N ASP A 21 4.57 35.13 2.52
CA ASP A 21 5.73 35.11 1.62
C ASP A 21 6.47 33.77 1.70
N ILE A 22 6.67 33.26 2.91
CA ILE A 22 7.33 31.98 3.14
C ILE A 22 6.48 30.83 2.60
N LEU A 23 5.17 30.82 2.85
CA LEU A 23 4.26 29.81 2.31
C LEU A 23 4.27 29.81 0.78
N ARG A 24 4.22 30.99 0.15
CA ARG A 24 4.30 31.11 -1.32
C ARG A 24 5.62 30.55 -1.86
N ALA A 25 6.73 30.79 -1.16
CA ALA A 25 8.04 30.27 -1.55
C ALA A 25 8.18 28.75 -1.35
N SER A 26 7.60 28.19 -0.28
CA SER A 26 7.71 26.77 0.07
C SER A 26 6.51 25.90 -0.36
N TRP A 27 5.49 26.48 -1.01
CA TRP A 27 4.23 25.80 -1.34
C TRP A 27 4.43 24.49 -2.10
N ASN A 28 5.30 24.50 -3.11
CA ASN A 28 5.57 23.31 -3.92
C ASN A 28 6.16 22.16 -3.08
N GLU A 29 6.87 22.47 -2.00
CA GLU A 29 7.43 21.47 -1.10
C GLU A 29 6.37 20.97 -0.11
N ALA A 30 5.53 21.86 0.43
CA ALA A 30 4.37 21.49 1.25
C ALA A 30 3.38 20.62 0.47
N ALA A 31 3.03 20.99 -0.76
CA ALA A 31 2.11 20.25 -1.62
C ALA A 31 2.62 18.87 -2.04
N ARG A 32 3.93 18.61 -1.94
CA ARG A 32 4.51 17.26 -2.12
C ARG A 32 4.51 16.44 -0.84
N ALA A 33 4.48 17.09 0.31
CA ALA A 33 4.55 16.42 1.62
C ALA A 33 3.17 15.93 2.09
N PHE A 34 2.09 16.60 1.67
CA PHE A 34 0.75 16.42 2.20
C PHE A 34 -0.27 15.99 1.13
N SER A 35 -1.31 15.27 1.55
CA SER A 35 -2.54 15.07 0.78
C SER A 35 -3.37 16.36 0.75
N SER A 36 -4.46 16.41 -0.04
CA SER A 36 -5.38 17.56 -0.03
C SER A 36 -5.97 17.82 1.37
N ARG A 37 -6.33 16.74 2.09
CA ARG A 37 -6.78 16.83 3.49
C ARG A 37 -5.66 17.30 4.42
N GLY A 38 -4.44 16.80 4.20
CA GLY A 38 -3.25 17.22 4.94
C GLY A 38 -2.91 18.69 4.76
N LEU A 39 -3.03 19.24 3.55
CA LEU A 39 -2.81 20.66 3.26
C LEU A 39 -3.85 21.56 3.94
N ASP A 40 -5.11 21.16 3.91
CA ASP A 40 -6.18 21.86 4.62
C ASP A 40 -5.92 21.90 6.15
N ASN A 41 -5.59 20.75 6.75
CA ASN A 41 -5.22 20.65 8.16
C ASN A 41 -3.96 21.47 8.48
N PHE A 42 -2.96 21.43 7.61
CA PHE A 42 -1.72 22.19 7.75
C PHE A 42 -1.98 23.69 7.78
N LEU A 43 -2.76 24.22 6.81
CA LEU A 43 -3.09 25.65 6.74
C LEU A 43 -4.01 26.10 7.88
N LYS A 44 -5.06 25.32 8.20
CA LYS A 44 -5.92 25.59 9.36
C LYS A 44 -5.12 25.60 10.66
N GLY A 45 -4.14 24.71 10.81
CA GLY A 45 -3.20 24.70 11.92
C GLY A 45 -2.36 25.98 11.99
N ALA A 46 -1.81 26.45 10.87
CA ALA A 46 -1.05 27.69 10.81
C ALA A 46 -1.91 28.92 11.19
N VAL A 47 -3.15 28.98 10.71
CA VAL A 47 -4.12 30.02 11.07
C VAL A 47 -4.45 29.97 12.57
N ALA A 48 -4.72 28.78 13.13
CA ALA A 48 -4.97 28.63 14.56
C ALA A 48 -3.80 29.11 15.43
N LEU A 49 -2.55 28.80 15.01
CA LEU A 49 -1.34 29.29 15.68
C LEU A 49 -1.15 30.81 15.52
N HIS A 50 -1.59 31.40 14.41
CA HIS A 50 -1.60 32.85 14.25
C HIS A 50 -2.60 33.51 15.20
N GLN A 51 -3.83 33.00 15.26
CA GLN A 51 -4.90 33.50 16.14
C GLN A 51 -4.54 33.40 17.62
N LEU A 52 -3.65 32.48 17.99
CA LEU A 52 -3.09 32.37 19.34
C LEU A 52 -2.31 33.62 19.80
N GLY A 53 -1.81 34.44 18.87
CA GLY A 53 -1.14 35.71 19.17
C GLY A 53 0.22 35.57 19.87
N ARG A 54 0.93 34.46 19.65
CA ARG A 54 2.23 34.14 20.32
C ARG A 54 3.48 34.51 19.52
N GLY A 55 3.33 35.38 18.53
CA GLY A 55 4.41 35.87 17.67
C GLY A 55 4.46 35.16 16.33
N GLU A 56 4.89 35.90 15.30
CA GLU A 56 4.92 35.44 13.90
C GLU A 56 5.94 34.32 13.67
N GLU A 57 7.03 34.29 14.44
CA GLU A 57 8.10 33.29 14.37
C GLU A 57 7.57 31.86 14.55
N LEU A 58 6.58 31.64 15.42
CA LEU A 58 5.96 30.33 15.62
C LEU A 58 5.26 29.83 14.35
N VAL A 59 4.47 30.70 13.71
CA VAL A 59 3.72 30.39 12.49
C VAL A 59 4.69 30.11 11.34
N VAL A 60 5.72 30.95 11.20
CA VAL A 60 6.77 30.76 10.19
C VAL A 60 7.49 29.43 10.39
N THR A 61 7.92 29.13 11.61
CA THR A 61 8.63 27.87 11.92
C THR A 61 7.75 26.66 11.65
N TYR A 62 6.44 26.75 11.95
CA TYR A 62 5.46 25.70 11.65
C TYR A 62 5.33 25.45 10.15
N LEU A 63 5.17 26.52 9.36
CA LEU A 63 5.05 26.40 7.91
C LEU A 63 6.28 25.76 7.25
N GLN A 64 7.47 26.00 7.82
CA GLN A 64 8.72 25.40 7.35
C GLN A 64 8.90 23.96 7.82
N SER A 65 8.57 23.66 9.07
CA SER A 65 8.95 22.40 9.73
C SER A 65 7.95 21.27 9.49
N MET A 66 6.65 21.54 9.47
CA MET A 66 5.66 20.46 9.37
C MET A 66 5.71 19.65 8.06
N PRO A 67 6.00 20.24 6.88
CA PRO A 67 6.22 19.44 5.68
C PRO A 67 7.35 18.40 5.82
N GLU A 68 8.38 18.69 6.61
CA GLU A 68 9.47 17.74 6.88
C GLU A 68 9.03 16.66 7.87
N LEU A 69 8.30 17.04 8.93
CA LEU A 69 7.74 16.09 9.89
C LEU A 69 6.81 15.08 9.19
N ALA A 70 5.94 15.56 8.31
CA ALA A 70 4.99 14.72 7.60
C ALA A 70 5.62 13.80 6.54
N ARG A 71 6.80 14.18 6.03
CA ARG A 71 7.65 13.29 5.25
C ARG A 71 8.31 12.22 6.11
N ALA A 72 8.61 12.51 7.37
CA ALA A 72 9.31 11.60 8.26
C ALA A 72 8.39 10.50 8.84
N ILE A 73 7.22 10.87 9.37
CA ILE A 73 6.37 9.93 10.12
C ILE A 73 4.92 9.85 9.66
N GLY A 74 4.45 10.75 8.80
CA GLY A 74 3.05 10.80 8.36
C GLY A 74 2.38 12.12 8.67
N GLU A 75 1.27 12.42 7.99
CA GLU A 75 0.55 13.70 8.14
C GLU A 75 -0.50 13.68 9.26
N ASP A 76 -0.89 12.51 9.75
CA ASP A 76 -1.95 12.36 10.76
C ASP A 76 -1.52 12.87 12.15
N VAL A 77 -0.23 13.15 12.35
CA VAL A 77 0.30 13.80 13.57
C VAL A 77 0.12 15.32 13.59
N LEU A 78 -0.24 15.95 12.46
CA LEU A 78 -0.42 17.41 12.36
C LEU A 78 -1.43 17.96 13.39
N PRO A 79 -2.67 17.41 13.49
CA PRO A 79 -3.64 17.87 14.47
C PRO A 79 -3.12 17.70 15.91
N ASP A 80 -2.40 16.62 16.21
CA ASP A 80 -1.83 16.37 17.54
C ASP A 80 -0.80 17.43 17.92
N VAL A 81 0.08 17.81 16.98
CA VAL A 81 1.06 18.89 17.18
C VAL A 81 0.35 20.22 17.42
N VAL A 82 -0.62 20.58 16.59
CA VAL A 82 -1.36 21.85 16.74
C VAL A 82 -2.10 21.89 18.07
N ASN A 83 -2.83 20.82 18.41
CA ASN A 83 -3.57 20.71 19.68
C ASN A 83 -2.63 20.79 20.89
N PHE A 84 -1.47 20.12 20.82
CA PHE A 84 -0.43 20.22 21.85
C PHE A 84 0.07 21.66 22.01
N LEU A 85 0.40 22.36 20.92
CA LEU A 85 0.88 23.74 20.97
C LEU A 85 -0.16 24.70 21.55
N LEU A 86 -1.42 24.56 21.14
CA LEU A 86 -2.54 25.34 21.67
C LEU A 86 -2.72 25.10 23.18
N ALA A 87 -2.67 23.84 23.62
CA ALA A 87 -2.78 23.49 25.04
C ALA A 87 -1.61 24.02 25.89
N MET A 88 -0.41 24.09 25.32
CA MET A 88 0.80 24.55 26.01
C MET A 88 1.02 26.06 25.93
N ALA A 89 0.26 26.77 25.09
CA ALA A 89 0.38 28.21 24.89
C ALA A 89 0.18 29.05 26.14
N SER A 90 -0.57 28.56 27.13
CA SER A 90 -0.78 29.23 28.42
C SER A 90 0.38 29.00 29.41
N LYS A 91 1.25 28.03 29.15
CA LYS A 91 2.27 27.53 30.09
C LYS A 91 3.70 27.91 29.71
N THR A 92 3.95 28.35 28.47
CA THR A 92 5.30 28.70 27.99
C THR A 92 5.29 29.88 27.02
N SER A 93 6.48 30.37 26.65
CA SER A 93 6.65 31.49 25.72
C SER A 93 6.56 31.06 24.25
N GLY A 94 6.22 31.99 23.36
CA GLY A 94 6.17 31.74 21.91
C GLY A 94 7.49 31.25 21.32
N GLN A 95 8.63 31.72 21.85
CA GLN A 95 9.96 31.23 21.46
C GLN A 95 10.17 29.74 21.77
N VAL A 96 9.67 29.27 22.91
CA VAL A 96 9.78 27.85 23.27
C VAL A 96 8.84 27.01 22.42
N LEU A 97 7.63 27.50 22.11
CA LEU A 97 6.74 26.83 21.16
C LEU A 97 7.39 26.73 19.77
N ALA A 98 8.00 27.81 19.29
CA ALA A 98 8.72 27.81 18.01
C ALA A 98 9.87 26.80 18.02
N LEU A 99 10.61 26.70 19.13
CA LEU A 99 11.68 25.70 19.28
C LEU A 99 11.15 24.25 19.30
N ILE A 100 10.00 23.99 19.93
CA ILE A 100 9.36 22.67 19.88
C ILE A 100 9.00 22.32 18.43
N VAL A 101 8.38 23.26 17.71
CA VAL A 101 8.01 23.08 16.31
C VAL A 101 9.24 22.86 15.42
N GLY A 102 10.29 23.65 15.61
CA GLY A 102 11.53 23.54 14.82
C GLY A 102 12.33 22.26 15.10
N THR A 103 12.17 21.66 16.29
CA THR A 103 12.83 20.38 16.63
C THR A 103 11.95 19.16 16.33
N ALA A 104 10.67 19.35 16.01
CA ALA A 104 9.74 18.27 15.73
C ALA A 104 10.16 17.38 14.54
N PRO A 105 10.63 17.90 13.38
CA PRO A 105 11.04 17.05 12.27
C PRO A 105 12.21 16.13 12.62
N MET A 106 13.20 16.65 13.35
CA MET A 106 14.34 15.86 13.82
C MET A 106 13.89 14.77 14.79
N ALA A 107 13.00 15.09 15.75
CA ALA A 107 12.44 14.09 16.65
C ALA A 107 11.63 13.04 15.89
N GLY A 108 10.79 13.44 14.93
CA GLY A 108 10.03 12.53 14.07
C GLY A 108 10.94 11.59 13.27
N GLN A 109 11.98 12.11 12.63
CA GLN A 109 12.97 11.30 11.89
C GLN A 109 13.69 10.29 12.79
N ARG A 110 14.00 10.65 14.03
CA ARG A 110 14.68 9.78 14.99
C ARG A 110 13.78 8.70 15.57
N LEU A 111 12.53 9.03 15.84
CA LEU A 111 11.56 8.09 16.40
C LEU A 111 10.98 7.16 15.34
N GLY A 112 10.78 7.66 14.11
CA GLY A 112 10.39 6.87 12.94
C GLY A 112 8.96 6.31 12.96
N ASP A 113 8.14 6.69 13.95
CA ASP A 113 6.79 6.19 14.15
C ASP A 113 5.89 7.28 14.79
N GLU A 114 4.61 7.31 14.41
CA GLU A 114 3.66 8.33 14.87
C GLU A 114 3.32 8.20 16.35
N ASP A 115 3.17 6.98 16.87
CA ASP A 115 2.78 6.76 18.27
C ASP A 115 3.93 7.09 19.21
N LEU A 116 5.17 6.74 18.82
CA LEU A 116 6.36 7.20 19.54
C LEU A 116 6.46 8.73 19.54
N PHE A 117 6.11 9.39 18.43
CA PHE A 117 6.10 10.85 18.38
C PHE A 117 5.01 11.47 19.28
N ARG A 118 3.79 10.90 19.33
CA ARG A 118 2.72 11.33 20.26
C ARG A 118 3.17 11.21 21.71
N GLN A 119 3.89 10.15 22.05
CA GLN A 119 4.46 9.97 23.39
C GLN A 119 5.60 10.94 23.68
N PHE A 120 6.41 11.30 22.68
CA PHE A 120 7.38 12.37 22.81
C PHE A 120 6.73 13.70 23.19
N LEU A 121 5.59 14.06 22.58
CA LEU A 121 4.80 15.23 22.99
C LEU A 121 4.30 15.11 24.44
N SER A 122 3.98 13.90 24.92
CA SER A 122 3.65 13.64 26.32
C SER A 122 4.85 13.90 27.25
N VAL A 123 6.07 13.49 26.86
CA VAL A 123 7.30 13.80 27.62
C VAL A 123 7.52 15.32 27.72
N LEU A 124 7.31 16.06 26.62
CA LEU A 124 7.39 17.52 26.62
C LEU A 124 6.33 18.15 27.54
N SER A 125 5.10 17.60 27.56
CA SER A 125 4.04 18.03 28.47
C SER A 125 4.44 17.89 29.94
N ILE A 126 5.04 16.76 30.31
CA ILE A 126 5.53 16.49 31.67
C ILE A 126 6.64 17.48 32.03
N MET A 127 7.58 17.70 31.11
CA MET A 127 8.68 18.64 31.28
C MET A 127 8.21 20.09 31.48
N LEU A 128 7.20 20.52 30.74
CA LEU A 128 6.58 21.85 30.92
C LEU A 128 5.99 22.04 32.32
N VAL A 129 5.42 20.99 32.90
CA VAL A 129 4.81 21.05 34.23
C VAL A 129 5.84 20.96 35.35
N GLN A 130 6.83 20.08 35.22
CA GLN A 130 7.77 19.77 36.31
C GLN A 130 9.07 20.60 36.25
N ALA A 131 9.54 20.95 35.05
CA ALA A 131 10.83 21.58 34.81
C ALA A 131 10.79 22.61 33.67
N PRO A 132 9.92 23.63 33.72
CA PRO A 132 9.70 24.57 32.61
C PRO A 132 10.95 25.33 32.19
N ARG A 133 11.87 25.63 33.14
CA ARG A 133 13.14 26.31 32.86
C ARG A 133 14.17 25.39 32.21
N GLY A 134 14.07 24.08 32.43
CA GLY A 134 14.92 23.07 31.82
C GLY A 134 14.53 22.71 30.38
N LEU A 135 13.29 22.98 29.98
CA LEU A 135 12.78 22.57 28.67
C LEU A 135 13.56 23.15 27.49
N ARG A 136 13.81 24.47 27.49
CA ARG A 136 14.56 25.11 26.39
C ARG A 136 15.99 24.55 26.26
N PRO A 137 16.81 24.51 27.33
CA PRO A 137 18.12 23.86 27.28
C PRO A 137 18.08 22.40 26.79
N MET A 138 17.04 21.64 27.17
CA MET A 138 16.85 20.28 26.71
C MET A 138 16.58 20.21 25.21
N LEU A 139 15.68 21.06 24.69
CA LEU A 139 15.36 21.12 23.26
C LEU A 139 16.57 21.54 22.42
N GLU A 140 17.39 22.48 22.92
CA GLU A 140 18.66 22.88 22.29
C GLU A 140 19.67 21.73 22.20
N ASN A 141 19.55 20.70 23.05
CA ASN A 141 20.39 19.50 23.05
C ASN A 141 19.65 18.23 22.57
N LEU A 142 18.44 18.36 22.02
CA LEU A 142 17.57 17.22 21.77
C LEU A 142 18.16 16.22 20.78
N GLU A 143 18.85 16.69 19.74
CA GLU A 143 19.51 15.80 18.75
C GLU A 143 20.58 14.94 19.40
N ARG A 144 21.38 15.51 20.32
CA ARG A 144 22.39 14.75 21.06
C ARG A 144 21.75 13.75 22.03
N LEU A 145 20.60 14.08 22.61
CA LEU A 145 19.87 13.17 23.48
C LEU A 145 19.28 12.00 22.68
N LEU A 146 18.54 12.27 21.61
CA LEU A 146 17.88 11.24 20.77
C LEU A 146 18.85 10.41 19.93
N SER A 147 20.11 10.86 19.74
CA SER A 147 21.16 10.04 19.13
C SER A 147 21.82 9.05 20.10
N GLN A 148 21.53 9.13 21.39
CA GLN A 148 22.12 8.27 22.43
C GLN A 148 21.07 7.55 23.27
N LEU A 149 19.87 8.12 23.36
CA LEU A 149 18.79 7.62 24.18
C LEU A 149 17.63 7.18 23.29
N THR A 150 17.00 6.09 23.69
CA THR A 150 15.64 5.77 23.27
C THR A 150 14.66 6.77 23.84
N LEU A 151 13.42 6.80 23.34
CA LEU A 151 12.39 7.69 23.90
C LEU A 151 12.15 7.45 25.39
N GLY A 152 12.13 6.18 25.82
CA GLY A 152 12.03 5.83 27.24
C GLY A 152 13.24 6.27 28.06
N GLY A 153 14.46 6.18 27.48
CA GLY A 153 15.68 6.71 28.10
C GLY A 153 15.61 8.22 28.28
N LEU A 154 15.15 8.95 27.26
CA LEU A 154 14.93 10.40 27.32
C LEU A 154 13.93 10.76 28.43
N ARG A 155 12.80 10.04 28.53
CA ARG A 155 11.80 10.27 29.58
C ARG A 155 12.39 10.08 30.97
N ARG A 156 13.12 8.99 31.22
CA ARG A 156 13.72 8.72 32.54
C ARG A 156 14.82 9.71 32.89
N TRP A 157 15.68 10.04 31.92
CA TRP A 157 16.69 11.08 32.08
C TRP A 157 16.04 12.42 32.44
N ALA A 158 14.99 12.81 31.71
CA ALA A 158 14.26 14.05 31.95
C ALA A 158 13.54 14.07 33.32
N GLN A 159 12.87 12.97 33.69
CA GLN A 159 12.20 12.85 34.99
C GLN A 159 13.19 12.89 36.16
N TRP A 160 14.35 12.24 36.03
CA TRP A 160 15.40 12.28 37.05
C TRP A 160 15.88 13.72 37.24
N GLY A 161 16.21 14.43 36.16
CA GLY A 161 16.63 15.83 36.22
C GLY A 161 15.58 16.75 36.84
N ALA A 162 14.31 16.58 36.45
CA ALA A 162 13.20 17.34 37.00
C ALA A 162 13.00 17.10 38.50
N GLN A 163 13.17 15.86 38.97
CA GLN A 163 13.00 15.50 40.37
C GLN A 163 14.20 15.88 41.23
N ALA A 164 15.43 15.65 40.76
CA ALA A 164 16.67 15.94 41.48
C ALA A 164 16.86 17.44 41.72
N TYR A 165 16.53 18.27 40.74
CA TYR A 165 16.69 19.73 40.80
C TYR A 165 15.34 20.46 40.92
N LYS A 166 14.31 19.84 41.50
CA LYS A 166 12.96 20.40 41.62
C LYS A 166 12.90 21.79 42.27
N ALA A 167 13.80 22.06 43.22
CA ALA A 167 13.89 23.32 43.95
C ALA A 167 15.12 24.17 43.56
N ASP A 168 16.01 23.66 42.69
CA ASP A 168 17.23 24.32 42.25
C ASP A 168 17.13 24.68 40.77
N PHE A 169 16.74 25.92 40.48
CA PHE A 169 16.51 26.36 39.10
C PHE A 169 17.79 26.47 38.28
N ASP A 170 18.92 26.84 38.91
CA ASP A 170 20.20 26.96 38.21
C ASP A 170 20.77 25.57 37.93
N GLY A 171 20.66 24.66 38.91
CA GLY A 171 20.98 23.24 38.72
C GLY A 171 20.12 22.58 37.65
N GLN A 172 18.83 22.91 37.58
CA GLN A 172 17.93 22.43 36.53
C GLN A 172 18.39 22.88 35.14
N VAL A 173 18.71 24.16 34.95
CA VAL A 173 19.24 24.67 33.67
C VAL A 173 20.56 23.99 33.32
N ALA A 174 21.48 23.84 34.28
CA ALA A 174 22.77 23.17 34.07
C ALA A 174 22.64 21.67 33.73
N TYR A 175 21.66 20.98 34.31
CA TYR A 175 21.38 19.58 33.98
C TYR A 175 20.87 19.44 32.55
N PHE A 176 19.83 20.19 32.21
CA PHE A 176 19.19 20.08 30.89
C PHE A 176 20.03 20.67 29.75
N SER A 177 21.03 21.50 30.05
CA SER A 177 22.04 21.97 29.09
C SER A 177 23.23 21.00 28.91
N LEU A 178 23.22 19.83 29.56
CA LEU A 178 24.33 18.86 29.57
C LEU A 178 25.64 19.41 30.15
N GLN A 179 25.55 20.37 31.07
CA GLN A 179 26.71 21.00 31.71
C GLN A 179 27.01 20.41 33.10
N SER A 180 26.03 19.75 33.73
CA SER A 180 26.26 19.12 35.04
C SER A 180 26.88 17.71 34.91
N PRO A 181 27.76 17.31 35.85
CA PRO A 181 28.29 15.94 35.90
C PRO A 181 27.18 14.89 36.03
N ASP A 182 26.12 15.20 36.78
CA ASP A 182 24.97 14.33 36.99
C ASP A 182 24.21 14.10 35.67
N ALA A 183 24.04 15.14 34.84
CA ALA A 183 23.39 15.02 33.53
C ALA A 183 24.13 14.05 32.61
N LEU A 184 25.46 14.15 32.57
CA LEU A 184 26.31 13.27 31.77
C LEU A 184 26.34 11.84 32.33
N SER A 185 26.33 11.68 33.65
CA SER A 185 26.30 10.38 34.33
C SER A 185 24.99 9.64 34.04
N VAL A 186 23.84 10.30 34.24
CA VAL A 186 22.53 9.70 33.96
C VAL A 186 22.35 9.45 32.45
N LEU A 187 22.85 10.34 31.59
CA LEU A 187 22.86 10.13 30.13
C LEU A 187 23.65 8.87 29.75
N GLN A 188 24.82 8.66 30.36
CA GLN A 188 25.62 7.44 30.13
C GLN A 188 24.92 6.18 30.66
N GLN A 189 24.22 6.28 31.80
CA GLN A 189 23.47 5.15 32.36
C GLN A 189 22.24 4.77 31.52
N GLU A 190 21.57 5.75 30.92
CA GLU A 190 20.37 5.53 30.09
C GLU A 190 20.69 5.28 28.61
N ARG A 191 21.94 5.47 28.19
CA ARG A 191 22.40 5.19 26.83
C ARG A 191 22.20 3.71 26.53
N LYS A 192 21.36 3.42 25.54
CA LYS A 192 21.29 2.08 24.94
C LYS A 192 22.29 1.98 23.81
N GLY A 193 22.74 0.77 23.52
CA GLY A 193 23.80 0.45 22.56
C GLY A 193 23.49 0.92 21.13
N THR A 194 23.19 -0.01 20.23
CA THR A 194 22.86 0.33 18.84
C THR A 194 21.36 0.60 18.74
N LEU A 195 20.98 1.80 18.28
CA LEU A 195 19.58 2.18 18.05
C LEU A 195 19.06 1.57 16.74
N PHE A 196 17.80 1.16 16.74
CA PHE A 196 17.12 0.53 15.62
C PHE A 196 17.08 1.46 14.40
N VAL A 197 16.77 2.74 14.59
CA VAL A 197 16.69 3.74 13.51
C VAL A 197 17.99 3.83 12.69
N ASP A 198 19.14 3.63 13.34
CA ASP A 198 20.45 3.69 12.68
C ASP A 198 20.77 2.43 11.84
N VAL A 199 20.08 1.30 12.11
CA VAL A 199 20.32 0.01 11.47
C VAL A 199 19.15 -0.52 10.65
N GLN A 200 17.95 0.04 10.79
CA GLN A 200 16.71 -0.43 10.16
C GLN A 200 16.86 -0.63 8.66
N ARG A 201 17.40 0.37 7.94
CA ARG A 201 17.63 0.26 6.49
C ARG A 201 18.56 -0.89 6.12
N ARG A 202 19.63 -1.09 6.91
CA ARG A 202 20.59 -2.18 6.69
C ARG A 202 19.98 -3.54 7.01
N LEU A 203 19.13 -3.61 8.03
CA LEU A 203 18.39 -4.82 8.41
C LEU A 203 17.37 -5.22 7.34
N ASN A 204 16.60 -4.27 6.80
CA ASN A 204 15.65 -4.54 5.71
C ASN A 204 16.36 -5.09 4.45
N ILE A 205 17.49 -4.47 4.05
CA ILE A 205 18.30 -4.97 2.93
C ILE A 205 18.86 -6.36 3.23
N TYR A 206 19.32 -6.59 4.47
CA TYR A 206 19.83 -7.88 4.92
C TYR A 206 18.77 -8.98 4.84
N LEU A 207 17.57 -8.75 5.39
CA LEU A 207 16.48 -9.73 5.38
C LEU A 207 16.03 -10.03 3.95
N ARG A 208 15.89 -9.00 3.09
CA ARG A 208 15.56 -9.18 1.68
C ARG A 208 16.61 -10.04 0.95
N ALA A 209 17.88 -9.82 1.24
CA ALA A 209 18.97 -10.59 0.65
C ALA A 209 18.98 -12.06 1.14
N MET A 210 18.66 -12.29 2.41
CA MET A 210 18.62 -13.64 2.99
C MET A 210 17.40 -14.42 2.50
N TRP A 211 16.21 -13.86 2.61
CA TRP A 211 14.94 -14.58 2.45
C TRP A 211 14.25 -14.36 1.10
N GLY A 212 14.74 -13.44 0.26
CA GLY A 212 14.17 -13.16 -1.06
C GLY A 212 12.79 -12.47 -1.04
N ARG A 213 12.34 -11.97 0.12
CA ARG A 213 11.09 -11.20 0.31
C ARG A 213 11.29 -10.06 1.31
N ASP A 214 10.38 -9.09 1.30
CA ASP A 214 10.37 -8.01 2.29
C ASP A 214 9.74 -8.45 3.61
N PHE A 215 10.24 -7.85 4.68
CA PHE A 215 9.65 -7.90 6.02
C PHE A 215 9.52 -6.48 6.55
N PHE A 216 8.39 -6.20 7.20
CA PHE A 216 8.14 -4.89 7.80
C PHE A 216 8.64 -4.91 9.24
N LEU A 217 9.61 -4.04 9.53
CA LEU A 217 10.20 -3.90 10.86
C LEU A 217 9.73 -2.59 11.50
N ARG A 218 9.15 -2.67 12.71
CA ARG A 218 8.81 -1.52 13.55
C ARG A 218 9.48 -1.63 14.92
N PRO A 219 9.79 -0.50 15.58
CA PRO A 219 10.18 -0.55 16.98
C PRO A 219 9.02 -1.06 17.85
N THR A 220 9.32 -1.82 18.89
CA THR A 220 8.32 -2.16 19.92
C THR A 220 7.88 -0.88 20.63
N ALA A 221 6.59 -0.62 20.72
CA ALA A 221 6.01 0.51 21.46
C ALA A 221 6.07 0.33 23.00
N GLY A 222 6.99 -0.50 23.50
CA GLY A 222 6.91 -1.18 24.79
C GLY A 222 6.92 -0.30 26.04
N ASP A 223 6.38 -0.89 27.11
CA ASP A 223 6.05 -0.27 28.40
C ASP A 223 7.22 0.51 29.02
N PHE A 224 7.06 1.83 29.06
CA PHE A 224 8.11 2.82 29.29
C PHE A 224 8.67 2.84 30.72
N GLU A 225 8.04 2.12 31.65
CA GLU A 225 8.30 2.25 33.09
C GLU A 225 9.29 1.23 33.64
N ASN A 226 9.37 0.01 33.09
CA ASN A 226 10.10 -1.10 33.72
C ASN A 226 11.50 -1.39 33.16
N ARG A 227 12.04 -0.54 32.26
CA ARG A 227 13.35 -0.71 31.58
C ARG A 227 13.51 -1.99 30.71
N GLU A 228 12.62 -2.97 30.82
CA GLU A 228 12.57 -4.15 29.96
C GLU A 228 11.91 -3.80 28.62
N GLY A 229 12.70 -3.78 27.55
CA GLY A 229 12.15 -3.73 26.20
C GLY A 229 11.35 -5.00 25.96
N LEU A 230 10.13 -4.88 25.41
CA LEU A 230 9.33 -6.04 25.05
C LEU A 230 10.18 -7.02 24.22
N LYS A 231 10.02 -8.32 24.47
CA LYS A 231 10.52 -9.34 23.56
C LYS A 231 10.06 -9.01 22.12
N PRO A 232 10.85 -9.36 21.09
CA PRO A 232 10.35 -9.30 19.72
C PRO A 232 8.98 -9.94 19.64
N TYR A 233 8.11 -9.41 18.80
CA TYR A 233 6.82 -10.05 18.55
C TYR A 233 6.39 -9.79 17.11
N ILE A 234 5.50 -10.64 16.63
CA ILE A 234 4.89 -10.50 15.31
C ILE A 234 3.43 -10.17 15.54
N GLU A 235 2.99 -9.07 14.96
CA GLU A 235 1.59 -8.66 14.97
C GLU A 235 1.20 -8.29 13.55
N ARG A 236 0.16 -8.97 13.05
CA ARG A 236 -0.37 -8.76 11.71
C ARG A 236 0.74 -8.67 10.62
N TYR A 237 1.66 -9.63 10.65
CA TYR A 237 2.80 -9.75 9.72
C TYR A 237 3.87 -8.65 9.81
N VAL A 238 3.77 -7.73 10.77
CA VAL A 238 4.82 -6.77 11.12
C VAL A 238 5.67 -7.34 12.24
N ILE A 239 6.99 -7.31 12.07
CA ILE A 239 7.95 -7.68 13.10
C ILE A 239 8.23 -6.45 13.96
N HIS A 240 7.83 -6.53 15.23
CA HIS A 240 8.17 -5.53 16.24
C HIS A 240 9.43 -5.96 16.98
N ILE A 241 10.48 -5.12 16.94
CA ILE A 241 11.77 -5.38 17.59
C ILE A 241 12.18 -4.23 18.51
N ALA A 242 13.05 -4.50 19.48
CA ALA A 242 13.46 -3.48 20.43
C ALA A 242 14.04 -2.22 19.75
N ASP A 243 13.64 -1.04 20.25
CA ASP A 243 14.17 0.27 19.84
C ASP A 243 15.70 0.31 19.90
N ALA A 244 16.33 -0.38 20.87
CA ALA A 244 17.78 -0.49 20.94
C ALA A 244 18.22 -1.79 21.59
N TYR A 245 19.35 -2.33 21.11
CA TYR A 245 20.07 -3.44 21.74
C TYR A 245 21.45 -3.01 22.22
N ASP A 246 21.88 -3.57 23.35
CA ASP A 246 23.27 -3.52 23.80
C ASP A 246 24.06 -4.70 23.23
N ASP A 247 25.39 -4.59 23.23
CA ASP A 247 26.24 -5.74 22.95
C ASP A 247 25.98 -6.83 24.00
N TYR A 248 25.67 -8.03 23.53
CA TYR A 248 25.34 -9.15 24.40
C TYR A 248 26.60 -9.76 25.01
N ARG A 249 26.56 -9.94 26.33
CA ARG A 249 27.66 -10.41 27.16
C ARG A 249 27.18 -11.61 27.98
N PRO A 250 27.34 -12.86 27.50
CA PRO A 250 26.77 -14.05 28.14
C PRO A 250 27.25 -14.28 29.58
N LEU A 251 28.45 -13.82 29.95
CA LEU A 251 29.02 -13.90 31.31
C LEU A 251 29.05 -12.53 32.01
N GLY A 252 28.24 -11.56 31.55
CA GLY A 252 28.26 -10.20 32.07
C GLY A 252 29.62 -9.51 31.86
N LEU A 253 30.09 -8.76 32.86
CA LEU A 253 31.35 -8.01 32.77
C LEU A 253 32.60 -8.89 32.60
N GLU A 254 32.50 -10.19 32.93
CA GLU A 254 33.59 -11.16 32.80
C GLU A 254 33.65 -11.81 31.41
N THR A 255 32.74 -11.45 30.49
CA THR A 255 32.71 -11.99 29.12
C THR A 255 34.00 -11.66 28.36
N PRO A 256 34.74 -12.66 27.83
CA PRO A 256 35.89 -12.43 26.96
C PRO A 256 35.51 -11.65 25.71
N ALA A 257 36.41 -10.81 25.19
CA ALA A 257 36.13 -9.95 24.03
C ALA A 257 35.64 -10.71 22.78
N GLU A 258 36.11 -11.94 22.58
CA GLU A 258 35.75 -12.82 21.47
C GLU A 258 34.33 -13.41 21.57
N GLN A 259 33.75 -13.43 22.77
CA GLN A 259 32.39 -13.95 23.03
C GLN A 259 31.34 -12.84 23.11
N ILE A 260 31.74 -11.58 22.94
CA ILE A 260 30.81 -10.45 22.91
C ILE A 260 30.11 -10.47 21.54
N VAL A 261 28.78 -10.58 21.56
CA VAL A 261 27.98 -10.48 20.35
C VAL A 261 27.57 -9.03 20.16
N SER A 262 27.83 -8.48 18.98
CA SER A 262 27.49 -7.08 18.70
C SER A 262 25.98 -6.87 18.73
N ALA A 263 25.52 -5.69 19.14
CA ALA A 263 24.10 -5.34 19.11
C ALA A 263 23.47 -5.48 17.70
N LEU A 264 24.25 -5.25 16.64
CA LEU A 264 23.79 -5.47 15.26
C LEU A 264 23.52 -6.95 14.97
N ASP A 265 24.31 -7.86 15.52
CA ASP A 265 24.10 -9.29 15.36
C ASP A 265 22.95 -9.80 16.22
N VAL A 266 22.68 -9.17 17.37
CA VAL A 266 21.43 -9.38 18.13
C VAL A 266 20.22 -9.01 17.27
N TYR A 267 20.24 -7.84 16.61
CA TYR A 267 19.17 -7.44 15.68
C TYR A 267 18.97 -8.44 14.55
N ARG A 268 20.05 -8.90 13.91
CA ARG A 268 19.98 -9.88 12.83
C ARG A 268 19.39 -11.21 13.30
N ALA A 269 19.81 -11.69 14.46
CA ALA A 269 19.31 -12.92 15.03
C ALA A 269 17.81 -12.84 15.34
N ALA A 270 17.37 -11.75 15.97
CA ALA A 270 15.96 -11.53 16.30
C ALA A 270 15.09 -11.40 15.05
N ALA A 271 15.54 -10.59 14.09
CA ALA A 271 14.81 -10.40 12.84
C ALA A 271 14.73 -11.68 12.00
N ASN A 272 15.78 -12.49 11.94
CA ASN A 272 15.75 -13.78 11.26
C ASN A 272 14.85 -14.80 11.95
N HIS A 273 14.79 -14.78 13.29
CA HIS A 273 13.89 -15.65 14.05
C HIS A 273 12.43 -15.34 13.72
N CYS A 274 12.04 -14.07 13.81
CA CYS A 274 10.69 -13.65 13.43
C CYS A 274 10.40 -13.90 11.94
N ALA A 275 11.37 -13.68 11.06
CA ALA A 275 11.24 -14.00 9.64
C ALA A 275 11.04 -15.50 9.40
N ALA A 276 11.73 -16.36 10.15
CA ALA A 276 11.57 -17.81 10.07
C ALA A 276 10.15 -18.24 10.46
N HIS A 277 9.58 -17.68 11.53
CA HIS A 277 8.16 -17.87 11.88
C HIS A 277 7.23 -17.46 10.74
N LEU A 278 7.41 -16.25 10.19
CA LEU A 278 6.59 -15.77 9.06
C LEU A 278 6.72 -16.58 7.77
N VAL A 279 7.83 -17.31 7.59
CA VAL A 279 8.08 -18.13 6.40
C VAL A 279 7.62 -19.57 6.59
N PHE A 280 7.76 -20.14 7.79
CA PHE A 280 7.57 -21.57 8.03
C PHE A 280 6.33 -21.91 8.88
N THR A 281 5.72 -20.94 9.55
CA THR A 281 4.49 -21.12 10.32
C THR A 281 3.32 -20.62 9.48
N VAL A 282 2.86 -21.48 8.56
CA VAL A 282 1.88 -21.15 7.52
C VAL A 282 0.41 -21.22 7.99
N ALA A 283 0.16 -21.76 9.19
CA ALA A 283 -1.17 -21.91 9.76
C ALA A 283 -1.10 -21.79 11.30
N PRO A 284 -2.15 -21.26 11.95
CA PRO A 284 -2.19 -21.15 13.41
C PRO A 284 -2.33 -22.52 14.07
N LEU A 285 -1.71 -22.66 15.23
CA LEU A 285 -1.92 -23.79 16.12
C LEU A 285 -3.19 -23.58 16.96
N SER A 286 -3.91 -24.66 17.24
CA SER A 286 -5.10 -24.58 18.11
C SER A 286 -4.69 -24.55 19.58
N MET A 287 -5.15 -23.53 20.31
CA MET A 287 -5.02 -23.45 21.78
C MET A 287 -6.07 -24.30 22.54
N GLN A 288 -7.04 -24.90 21.85
CA GLN A 288 -8.18 -25.54 22.53
C GLN A 288 -7.74 -26.71 23.42
N ALA A 289 -8.20 -26.68 24.69
CA ALA A 289 -7.97 -27.72 25.69
C ALA A 289 -6.50 -28.00 26.07
N LEU A 290 -5.60 -27.04 25.87
CA LEU A 290 -4.21 -27.13 26.31
C LEU A 290 -3.98 -26.53 27.71
N SER A 291 -3.09 -27.14 28.49
CA SER A 291 -2.60 -26.59 29.75
C SER A 291 -1.52 -25.52 29.51
N PRO A 292 -1.25 -24.62 30.48
CA PRO A 292 -0.17 -23.63 30.35
C PRO A 292 1.21 -24.26 30.07
N LEU A 293 1.49 -25.43 30.66
CA LEU A 293 2.72 -26.18 30.39
C LEU A 293 2.79 -26.66 28.94
N GLN A 294 1.69 -27.21 28.41
CA GLN A 294 1.63 -27.67 27.03
C GLN A 294 1.82 -26.52 26.06
N ILE A 295 1.20 -25.36 26.32
CA ILE A 295 1.42 -24.14 25.52
C ILE A 295 2.92 -23.77 25.51
N GLY A 296 3.56 -23.69 26.67
CA GLY A 296 4.98 -23.33 26.76
C GLY A 296 5.93 -24.34 26.08
N LEU A 297 5.60 -25.64 26.13
CA LEU A 297 6.36 -26.68 25.41
C LEU A 297 6.17 -26.57 23.90
N ILE A 298 4.94 -26.36 23.44
CA ILE A 298 4.63 -26.21 22.01
C ILE A 298 5.35 -24.98 21.44
N GLU A 299 5.32 -23.85 22.15
CA GLU A 299 6.08 -22.63 21.80
C GLU A 299 7.58 -22.94 21.67
N ALA A 300 8.19 -23.62 22.65
CA ALA A 300 9.61 -23.94 22.63
C ALA A 300 10.01 -24.89 21.49
N ILE A 301 9.13 -25.82 21.12
CA ILE A 301 9.34 -26.74 19.99
C ILE A 301 9.12 -26.03 18.66
N GLU A 302 8.15 -25.13 18.56
CA GLU A 302 7.89 -24.36 17.35
C GLU A 302 9.07 -23.45 17.01
N ASP A 303 9.62 -22.73 18.00
CA ASP A 303 10.87 -21.99 17.83
C ASP A 303 11.99 -22.88 17.27
N ALA A 304 12.20 -24.06 17.87
CA ALA A 304 13.24 -25.00 17.42
C ALA A 304 12.97 -25.55 16.00
N ARG A 305 11.70 -25.73 15.62
CA ARG A 305 11.29 -26.19 14.29
C ARG A 305 11.63 -25.14 13.23
N VAL A 306 11.18 -23.90 13.42
CA VAL A 306 11.43 -22.82 12.45
C VAL A 306 12.91 -22.47 12.36
N GLU A 307 13.64 -22.50 13.48
CA GLU A 307 15.10 -22.34 13.50
C GLU A 307 15.79 -23.46 12.73
N THR A 308 15.36 -24.72 12.90
CA THR A 308 15.93 -25.87 12.18
C THR A 308 15.71 -25.74 10.67
N LEU A 309 14.50 -25.34 10.24
CA LEU A 309 14.18 -25.10 8.84
C LEU A 309 14.99 -23.93 8.25
N ALA A 310 15.14 -22.85 9.02
CA ALA A 310 15.98 -21.72 8.62
C ALA A 310 17.46 -22.13 8.48
N ILE A 311 17.98 -22.94 9.40
CA ILE A 311 19.37 -23.43 9.34
C ILE A 311 19.60 -24.36 8.15
N GLN A 312 18.60 -25.14 7.73
CA GLN A 312 18.70 -25.95 6.52
C GLN A 312 18.90 -25.09 5.27
N GLN A 313 18.30 -23.90 5.22
CA GLN A 313 18.51 -22.92 4.14
C GLN A 313 19.80 -22.10 4.34
N PHE A 314 20.12 -21.76 5.60
CA PHE A 314 21.21 -20.86 5.98
C PHE A 314 22.03 -21.45 7.14
N PRO A 315 23.00 -22.35 6.86
CA PRO A 315 23.72 -23.10 7.90
C PRO A 315 24.38 -22.25 8.99
N ASN A 316 24.89 -21.07 8.63
CA ASN A 316 25.56 -20.16 9.57
C ASN A 316 24.62 -19.51 10.61
N MET A 317 23.29 -19.60 10.44
CA MET A 317 22.34 -19.09 11.45
C MET A 317 22.46 -19.85 12.78
N ARG A 318 22.87 -21.13 12.74
CA ARG A 318 23.04 -21.95 13.95
C ARG A 318 24.02 -21.32 14.93
N GLU A 319 25.20 -20.94 14.45
CA GLU A 319 26.23 -20.32 15.29
C GLU A 319 25.79 -18.96 15.83
N ALA A 320 25.10 -18.16 14.99
CA ALA A 320 24.60 -16.85 15.38
C ALA A 320 23.57 -16.93 16.53
N TRP A 321 22.64 -17.89 16.47
CA TRP A 321 21.66 -18.10 17.53
C TRP A 321 22.26 -18.77 18.78
N LEU A 322 23.18 -19.72 18.62
CA LEU A 322 23.88 -20.35 19.75
C LEU A 322 24.69 -19.35 20.56
N ALA A 323 25.28 -18.34 19.91
CA ALA A 323 26.03 -17.28 20.59
C ALA A 323 25.15 -16.38 21.48
N LEU A 324 23.83 -16.37 21.25
CA LEU A 324 22.84 -15.61 22.01
C LEU A 324 22.01 -16.46 22.99
N GLN A 325 22.24 -17.78 23.00
CA GLN A 325 21.69 -18.65 24.04
C GLN A 325 22.46 -18.43 25.35
N PRO A 326 21.79 -18.55 26.51
CA PRO A 326 22.49 -18.57 27.79
C PRO A 326 23.59 -19.64 27.81
N PRO A 327 24.68 -19.40 28.58
CA PRO A 327 25.70 -20.42 28.82
C PRO A 327 25.05 -21.72 29.33
N PRO A 328 25.57 -22.90 28.93
CA PRO A 328 25.03 -24.17 29.41
C PRO A 328 25.20 -24.27 30.92
N ASP A 329 24.09 -24.48 31.62
CA ASP A 329 24.03 -24.79 33.05
C ASP A 329 23.40 -26.17 33.24
N TYR A 330 24.22 -27.12 33.65
CA TYR A 330 23.81 -28.52 33.88
C TYR A 330 23.61 -28.84 35.37
N THR A 331 23.46 -27.82 36.21
CA THR A 331 23.04 -28.03 37.60
C THR A 331 21.65 -28.68 37.67
N GLU A 332 21.33 -29.23 38.84
CA GLU A 332 20.04 -29.89 39.08
C GLU A 332 18.90 -28.88 38.82
N PRO A 333 17.94 -29.18 37.92
CA PRO A 333 16.88 -28.25 37.57
C PRO A 333 15.99 -27.99 38.78
N LYS A 334 15.68 -26.72 39.05
CA LYS A 334 14.79 -26.34 40.17
C LYS A 334 13.39 -26.01 39.71
N THR A 335 13.24 -25.62 38.45
CA THR A 335 11.95 -25.31 37.84
C THR A 335 11.85 -25.94 36.46
N VAL A 336 10.62 -26.00 35.94
CA VAL A 336 10.37 -26.40 34.55
C VAL A 336 11.13 -25.49 33.58
N GLY A 337 11.21 -24.19 33.86
CA GLY A 337 11.93 -23.22 33.04
C GLY A 337 13.41 -23.56 32.85
N ASP A 338 14.08 -24.12 33.86
CA ASP A 338 15.48 -24.55 33.73
C ASP A 338 15.62 -25.66 32.67
N LEU A 339 14.69 -26.62 32.66
CA LEU A 339 14.67 -27.69 31.65
C LEU A 339 14.27 -27.19 30.25
N LEU A 340 13.32 -26.25 30.15
CA LEU A 340 12.94 -25.66 28.86
C LEU A 340 14.09 -24.88 28.22
N ASN A 341 14.86 -24.12 29.00
CA ASN A 341 16.01 -23.38 28.49
C ASN A 341 17.15 -24.33 28.05
N ARG A 342 17.39 -25.41 28.81
CA ARG A 342 18.31 -26.49 28.42
C ARG A 342 17.87 -27.18 27.13
N LEU A 343 16.58 -27.48 27.01
CA LEU A 343 15.99 -28.07 25.80
C LEU A 343 16.15 -27.15 24.58
N ALA A 344 15.81 -25.87 24.71
CA ALA A 344 15.93 -24.90 23.62
C ALA A 344 17.37 -24.83 23.07
N ARG A 345 18.37 -24.83 23.95
CA ARG A 345 19.78 -24.90 23.55
C ARG A 345 20.12 -26.25 22.90
N ALA A 346 19.71 -27.35 23.52
CA ALA A 346 20.01 -28.71 23.05
C ALA A 346 19.44 -29.03 21.66
N LEU A 347 18.26 -28.49 21.33
CA LEU A 347 17.64 -28.63 20.00
C LEU A 347 18.41 -27.85 18.93
N LEU A 348 19.04 -26.73 19.29
CA LEU A 348 19.83 -25.90 18.39
C LEU A 348 21.26 -26.44 18.16
N GLU A 349 21.81 -27.21 19.11
CA GLU A 349 23.12 -27.88 18.97
C GLU A 349 23.06 -29.06 18.00
N GLU A 350 24.05 -29.24 17.13
CA GLU A 350 24.08 -30.39 16.20
C GLU A 350 24.23 -31.72 16.97
N GLN A 351 25.06 -31.73 18.01
CA GLN A 351 25.21 -32.82 18.96
C GLN A 351 25.09 -32.25 20.37
N SER A 352 23.94 -32.44 21.01
CA SER A 352 23.75 -31.95 22.37
C SER A 352 24.54 -32.79 23.38
N ALA A 353 25.22 -32.11 24.30
CA ALA A 353 25.92 -32.72 25.42
C ALA A 353 25.11 -32.69 26.74
N ASP A 354 23.82 -32.32 26.70
CA ASP A 354 23.02 -32.20 27.91
C ASP A 354 22.85 -33.57 28.61
N PRO A 355 23.19 -33.69 29.91
CA PRO A 355 23.17 -34.97 30.61
C PRO A 355 21.77 -35.39 31.11
N HIS A 356 20.76 -34.52 31.08
CA HIS A 356 19.47 -34.80 31.71
C HIS A 356 18.62 -35.75 30.84
N PRO A 357 18.12 -36.87 31.39
CA PRO A 357 17.39 -37.88 30.61
C PRO A 357 16.19 -37.33 29.84
N TRP A 358 15.42 -36.43 30.46
CA TRP A 358 14.25 -35.81 29.81
C TRP A 358 14.66 -34.93 28.60
N VAL A 359 15.77 -34.19 28.69
CA VAL A 359 16.26 -33.35 27.58
C VAL A 359 16.75 -34.23 26.43
N GLN A 360 17.49 -35.30 26.74
CA GLN A 360 17.95 -36.27 25.73
C GLN A 360 16.77 -36.96 25.03
N GLN A 361 15.76 -37.36 25.80
CA GLN A 361 14.52 -37.93 25.26
C GLN A 361 13.82 -36.93 24.34
N ALA A 362 13.70 -35.67 24.75
CA ALA A 362 13.06 -34.62 23.96
C ALA A 362 13.79 -34.34 22.65
N VAL A 363 15.13 -34.24 22.68
CA VAL A 363 15.95 -34.07 21.48
C VAL A 363 15.83 -35.28 20.55
N ALA A 364 15.86 -36.49 21.09
CA ALA A 364 15.68 -37.70 20.30
C ALA A 364 14.29 -37.76 19.66
N HIS A 365 13.25 -37.37 20.40
CA HIS A 365 11.87 -37.34 19.91
C HIS A 365 11.69 -36.32 18.78
N PHE A 366 12.23 -35.10 18.94
CA PHE A 366 12.23 -34.07 17.90
C PHE A 366 12.94 -34.54 16.62
N ARG A 367 14.12 -35.17 16.77
CA ARG A 367 14.94 -35.62 15.63
C ARG A 367 14.42 -36.89 14.94
N ALA A 368 13.58 -37.68 15.61
CA ALA A 368 13.06 -38.94 15.08
C ALA A 368 11.93 -38.74 14.06
N GLN A 369 11.28 -37.58 14.07
CA GLN A 369 10.15 -37.29 13.19
C GLN A 369 10.63 -36.86 11.79
N PRO A 370 10.06 -37.43 10.70
CA PRO A 370 10.63 -37.29 9.36
C PRO A 370 10.27 -35.99 8.63
N ASP A 371 9.21 -35.28 9.04
CA ASP A 371 8.72 -34.10 8.33
C ASP A 371 8.52 -32.89 9.27
N LEU A 372 9.45 -31.94 9.18
CA LEU A 372 9.40 -30.67 9.91
C LEU A 372 8.43 -29.65 9.28
N HIS A 373 7.91 -29.92 8.08
CA HIS A 373 6.93 -29.07 7.40
C HIS A 373 5.49 -29.38 7.81
N ASP A 374 5.24 -30.43 8.60
CA ASP A 374 3.91 -30.69 9.15
C ASP A 374 3.49 -29.58 10.13
N ALA A 375 2.36 -28.93 9.85
CA ALA A 375 1.80 -27.87 10.68
C ALA A 375 1.43 -28.35 12.10
N LYS A 376 1.25 -29.66 12.32
CA LYS A 376 0.97 -30.23 13.65
C LYS A 376 2.21 -30.73 14.39
N PHE A 377 3.39 -30.62 13.79
CA PHE A 377 4.63 -31.14 14.35
C PHE A 377 4.85 -30.66 15.80
N SER A 378 4.87 -29.34 15.99
CA SER A 378 5.19 -28.72 17.27
C SER A 378 4.14 -29.00 18.33
N TRP A 379 2.87 -29.08 17.90
CA TRP A 379 1.75 -29.48 18.74
C TRP A 379 1.93 -30.90 19.27
N ASN A 380 2.14 -31.88 18.38
CA ASN A 380 2.25 -33.29 18.75
C ASN A 380 3.45 -33.53 19.67
N VAL A 381 4.63 -33.02 19.29
CA VAL A 381 5.86 -33.15 20.08
C VAL A 381 5.72 -32.46 21.44
N GLY A 382 5.17 -31.24 21.49
CA GLY A 382 4.98 -30.51 22.73
C GLY A 382 4.03 -31.20 23.71
N VAL A 383 2.91 -31.75 23.22
CA VAL A 383 1.96 -32.52 24.04
C VAL A 383 2.58 -33.82 24.54
N ASP A 384 3.26 -34.58 23.68
CA ASP A 384 3.89 -35.85 24.08
C ASP A 384 4.98 -35.65 25.15
N LEU A 385 5.79 -34.58 25.01
CA LEU A 385 6.81 -34.25 26.00
C LEU A 385 6.22 -33.81 27.35
N SER A 386 5.03 -33.21 27.35
CA SER A 386 4.37 -32.76 28.59
C SER A 386 4.07 -33.91 29.54
N HIS A 387 3.72 -35.10 29.03
CA HIS A 387 3.43 -36.27 29.86
C HIS A 387 4.65 -36.72 30.68
N SER A 388 5.81 -36.85 30.01
CA SER A 388 7.06 -37.25 30.67
C SER A 388 7.62 -36.19 31.61
N LEU A 389 7.32 -34.90 31.36
CA LEU A 389 7.78 -33.82 32.23
C LEU A 389 6.99 -33.76 33.54
N LEU A 390 5.69 -34.06 33.49
CA LEU A 390 4.82 -34.11 34.68
C LEU A 390 5.14 -35.27 35.64
N GLU A 391 5.94 -36.25 35.20
CA GLU A 391 6.45 -37.33 36.06
C GLU A 391 7.63 -36.89 36.94
N LEU A 392 8.25 -35.73 36.64
CA LEU A 392 9.36 -35.19 37.41
C LEU A 392 8.88 -34.44 38.66
N ASP A 393 9.65 -34.52 39.75
CA ASP A 393 9.38 -33.80 41.00
C ASP A 393 9.83 -32.33 40.90
N LEU A 394 9.12 -31.54 40.09
CA LEU A 394 9.35 -30.11 39.87
C LEU A 394 8.11 -29.28 40.22
N PRO A 395 8.28 -28.01 40.61
CA PRO A 395 7.16 -27.09 40.80
C PRO A 395 6.31 -26.93 39.53
N GLU A 396 5.03 -26.58 39.71
CA GLU A 396 4.11 -26.31 38.61
C GLU A 396 4.64 -25.19 37.71
N PHE A 397 4.50 -25.37 36.39
CA PHE A 397 4.96 -24.40 35.40
C PHE A 397 4.28 -23.05 35.57
N ASN A 398 5.08 -21.99 35.65
CA ASN A 398 4.61 -20.63 35.73
C ASN A 398 5.17 -19.80 34.57
N ARG A 399 4.28 -19.36 33.67
CA ARG A 399 4.64 -18.61 32.46
C ARG A 399 5.46 -17.34 32.72
N ARG A 400 5.34 -16.71 33.91
CA ARG A 400 6.08 -15.49 34.24
C ARG A 400 7.54 -15.78 34.63
N THR A 401 7.82 -16.94 35.22
CA THR A 401 9.15 -17.28 35.75
C THR A 401 9.87 -18.34 34.93
N ASP A 402 9.14 -19.20 34.22
CA ASP A 402 9.66 -20.35 33.48
C ASP A 402 9.80 -20.11 31.96
N GLY A 403 9.81 -18.84 31.54
CA GLY A 403 9.97 -18.48 30.13
C GLY A 403 11.36 -18.77 29.57
N LEU A 404 11.44 -18.88 28.25
CA LEU A 404 12.71 -18.95 27.52
C LEU A 404 13.49 -17.64 27.65
N ARG A 405 14.80 -17.76 27.89
CA ARG A 405 15.72 -16.65 28.23
C ARG A 405 16.52 -16.12 27.04
N ALA A 406 16.48 -16.80 25.88
CA ALA A 406 17.18 -16.35 24.67
C ALA A 406 16.68 -14.97 24.22
N LEU A 407 17.59 -14.02 23.99
CA LEU A 407 17.23 -12.61 23.74
C LEU A 407 16.57 -12.38 22.38
N TYR A 408 16.85 -13.24 21.40
CA TYR A 408 16.43 -13.06 20.02
C TYR A 408 15.05 -13.66 19.72
N ARG A 409 14.56 -14.57 20.59
CA ARG A 409 13.28 -15.23 20.38
C ARG A 409 12.14 -14.30 20.69
N ASP A 410 11.08 -14.42 19.90
CA ASP A 410 9.88 -13.64 20.05
C ASP A 410 9.01 -14.14 21.23
N ASP A 411 7.84 -13.55 21.41
CA ASP A 411 6.89 -13.95 22.44
C ASP A 411 5.92 -15.06 21.98
N ASN A 412 6.11 -15.59 20.77
CA ASN A 412 5.33 -16.65 20.15
C ASN A 412 3.82 -16.35 20.03
N ARG A 413 3.35 -15.11 20.18
CA ARG A 413 1.91 -14.82 20.03
C ARG A 413 1.37 -15.20 18.66
N ALA A 414 2.18 -14.99 17.62
CA ALA A 414 1.78 -15.20 16.24
C ALA A 414 1.45 -16.67 15.95
N ILE A 415 2.14 -17.64 16.57
CA ILE A 415 1.91 -19.07 16.29
C ILE A 415 0.47 -19.51 16.60
N TRP A 416 -0.22 -18.78 17.49
CA TRP A 416 -1.57 -19.08 17.95
C TRP A 416 -2.64 -18.20 17.30
N GLU A 417 -2.28 -16.95 17.00
CA GLU A 417 -3.19 -15.91 16.49
C GLU A 417 -3.09 -15.71 14.98
N LEU A 418 -2.20 -16.45 14.28
CA LEU A 418 -2.05 -16.41 12.82
C LEU A 418 -3.38 -16.72 12.14
N GLU A 419 -4.17 -15.72 11.77
CA GLU A 419 -5.20 -15.90 10.74
C GLU A 419 -4.51 -16.36 9.43
N GLU A 420 -5.24 -16.99 8.49
CA GLU A 420 -4.66 -17.41 7.20
C GLU A 420 -3.75 -16.31 6.63
N TYR A 421 -2.61 -16.69 6.02
CA TYR A 421 -1.74 -15.74 5.31
C TYR A 421 -2.50 -15.11 4.16
N ASP A 422 -3.18 -14.03 4.48
CA ASP A 422 -3.70 -13.09 3.54
C ASP A 422 -2.71 -11.92 3.49
N GLU A 423 -1.88 -11.98 2.44
CA GLU A 423 -0.93 -10.94 2.10
C GLU A 423 -1.63 -9.57 1.96
N ALA A 424 -2.93 -9.54 1.69
CA ALA A 424 -3.77 -8.34 1.70
C ALA A 424 -4.15 -7.88 3.12
N GLN A 425 -4.35 -8.78 4.09
CA GLN A 425 -4.59 -8.45 5.52
C GLN A 425 -3.30 -8.02 6.23
N ALA A 426 -2.16 -8.65 5.92
CA ALA A 426 -0.81 -8.22 6.32
C ALA A 426 -0.50 -6.80 5.86
N LEU A 427 -0.88 -6.53 4.61
CA LEU A 427 -0.79 -5.21 4.03
C LEU A 427 -1.91 -4.30 4.54
N ALA A 428 -3.10 -4.78 4.92
CA ALA A 428 -4.18 -3.95 5.48
C ALA A 428 -3.92 -3.57 6.94
N ALA A 429 -3.25 -4.42 7.71
CA ALA A 429 -2.88 -4.22 9.10
C ALA A 429 -1.93 -3.05 9.34
N THR A 430 -1.11 -2.76 8.34
CA THR A 430 -0.28 -1.55 8.27
C THR A 430 -1.10 -0.27 7.99
N TRP A 431 -2.39 -0.39 7.66
CA TRP A 431 -3.26 0.68 7.16
C TRP A 431 -4.69 0.75 7.75
N GLU A 432 -5.12 -0.12 8.66
CA GLU A 432 -6.47 -0.09 9.24
C GLU A 432 -6.56 0.78 10.51
N THR A 433 -6.79 2.07 10.29
CA THR A 433 -7.84 2.78 11.03
C THR A 433 -8.97 3.03 10.05
N GLN A 434 -10.13 2.41 10.32
CA GLN A 434 -11.45 2.65 9.71
C GLN A 434 -11.81 1.86 8.43
N GLN A 435 -12.25 0.60 8.58
CA GLN A 435 -13.15 -0.02 7.59
C GLN A 435 -14.47 -0.49 8.23
N GLN A 436 -15.56 -0.25 7.51
CA GLN A 436 -16.93 -0.68 7.82
C GLN A 436 -17.15 -2.17 7.48
N VAL A 437 -17.40 -3.01 8.47
CA VAL A 437 -17.67 -4.45 8.28
C VAL A 437 -19.14 -4.68 7.90
N ARG A 438 -19.47 -5.27 6.74
CA ARG A 438 -20.88 -5.50 6.36
C ARG A 438 -21.37 -6.92 6.68
N LYS A 439 -22.42 -7.06 7.51
CA LYS A 439 -22.94 -8.35 8.03
C LYS A 439 -24.33 -8.67 7.46
N LYS A 440 -24.54 -9.87 6.90
CA LYS A 440 -25.87 -10.31 6.45
C LYS A 440 -26.69 -10.84 7.63
N VAL A 441 -27.87 -10.28 7.88
CA VAL A 441 -28.72 -10.62 9.04
C VAL A 441 -30.13 -10.98 8.60
N SER A 442 -30.85 -11.73 9.43
CA SER A 442 -32.28 -11.97 9.23
C SER A 442 -33.12 -10.73 9.57
N VAL A 443 -34.36 -10.65 9.06
CA VAL A 443 -35.30 -9.56 9.40
C VAL A 443 -35.49 -9.44 10.92
N MET A 444 -35.52 -10.57 11.62
CA MET A 444 -35.72 -10.58 13.06
C MET A 444 -34.49 -10.11 13.83
N GLU A 445 -33.27 -10.40 13.36
CA GLU A 445 -32.04 -9.87 13.96
C GLU A 445 -31.89 -8.37 13.69
N MET A 446 -32.16 -7.94 12.45
CA MET A 446 -32.12 -6.52 12.05
C MET A 446 -33.04 -5.67 12.92
N VAL A 447 -34.28 -6.13 13.17
CA VAL A 447 -35.26 -5.36 13.96
C VAL A 447 -34.93 -5.33 15.45
N ASN A 448 -34.27 -6.36 15.98
CA ASN A 448 -34.04 -6.48 17.42
C ASN A 448 -32.71 -5.87 17.89
N GLU A 449 -31.68 -5.87 17.04
CA GLU A 449 -30.30 -5.63 17.47
C GLU A 449 -29.58 -4.52 16.66
N VAL A 450 -30.27 -3.84 15.74
CA VAL A 450 -29.70 -2.64 15.09
C VAL A 450 -29.69 -1.47 16.07
N ASP A 451 -28.48 -1.03 16.44
CA ASP A 451 -28.26 0.05 17.41
C ASP A 451 -28.54 1.46 16.84
N ASN A 452 -28.31 1.67 15.53
CA ASN A 452 -28.51 2.98 14.90
C ASN A 452 -28.95 2.83 13.43
N GLU A 453 -30.21 3.15 13.16
CA GLU A 453 -30.86 3.08 11.84
C GLU A 453 -30.37 4.15 10.84
N PHE A 454 -29.54 5.12 11.27
CA PHE A 454 -29.08 6.25 10.44
C PHE A 454 -27.56 6.50 10.51
N ALA A 455 -26.76 5.50 10.89
CA ALA A 455 -25.30 5.63 10.90
C ALA A 455 -24.75 5.87 9.48
N GLY A 456 -23.78 6.79 9.35
CA GLY A 456 -23.14 7.14 8.09
C GLY A 456 -21.88 6.30 7.84
N ASP A 457 -20.87 6.89 7.20
CA ASP A 457 -19.55 6.26 6.95
C ASP A 457 -18.73 6.03 8.25
N ASP A 458 -19.31 6.31 9.43
CA ASP A 458 -18.75 6.15 10.77
C ASP A 458 -19.18 4.84 11.49
N ALA A 459 -20.09 4.06 10.91
CA ALA A 459 -20.48 2.76 11.46
C ALA A 459 -19.28 1.80 11.51
N GLN A 460 -19.18 0.93 12.53
CA GLN A 460 -18.20 -0.16 12.55
C GLN A 460 -18.72 -1.40 11.81
N GLU A 461 -20.04 -1.65 11.91
CA GLU A 461 -20.74 -2.70 11.20
C GLU A 461 -21.96 -2.15 10.44
N VAL A 462 -22.20 -2.61 9.21
CA VAL A 462 -23.40 -2.29 8.41
C VAL A 462 -24.17 -3.57 8.14
N TRP A 463 -25.40 -3.68 8.64
CA TRP A 463 -26.20 -4.89 8.53
C TRP A 463 -27.07 -4.89 7.27
N ILE A 464 -27.21 -6.05 6.61
CA ILE A 464 -27.90 -6.16 5.31
C ILE A 464 -28.89 -7.33 5.33
N LEU A 465 -30.11 -7.10 4.85
CA LEU A 465 -31.10 -8.16 4.61
C LEU A 465 -30.85 -8.88 3.27
N PRO A 466 -30.83 -10.23 3.25
CA PRO A 466 -30.58 -11.02 2.04
C PRO A 466 -31.73 -11.01 1.03
N THR A 467 -32.93 -10.55 1.43
CA THR A 467 -34.12 -10.44 0.58
C THR A 467 -34.70 -9.04 0.68
N GLU A 468 -35.12 -8.49 -0.47
CA GLU A 468 -35.69 -7.15 -0.56
C GLU A 468 -36.96 -7.04 0.30
N PHE A 469 -36.92 -6.16 1.30
CA PHE A 469 -38.05 -5.86 2.16
C PHE A 469 -38.75 -4.59 1.64
N TYR A 470 -39.94 -4.75 1.06
CA TYR A 470 -40.71 -3.64 0.49
C TYR A 470 -41.46 -2.88 1.58
N LEU A 471 -41.34 -1.55 1.58
CA LEU A 471 -42.16 -0.69 2.44
C LEU A 471 -43.44 -0.30 1.71
N ASP A 472 -44.57 -0.76 2.24
CA ASP A 472 -45.90 -0.59 1.65
C ASP A 472 -46.31 0.88 1.39
N GLN A 473 -45.64 1.84 2.03
CA GLN A 473 -46.01 3.26 1.99
C GLN A 473 -45.19 4.12 1.02
N GLU A 474 -44.03 3.66 0.54
CA GLU A 474 -43.13 4.49 -0.29
C GLU A 474 -42.73 3.88 -1.64
N GLY A 475 -43.16 2.64 -1.93
CA GLY A 475 -42.86 1.99 -3.22
C GLY A 475 -41.37 1.68 -3.44
N VAL A 476 -40.58 1.78 -2.38
CA VAL A 476 -39.14 1.50 -2.34
C VAL A 476 -38.85 0.37 -1.35
N THR A 477 -37.75 -0.33 -1.56
CA THR A 477 -37.28 -1.38 -0.64
C THR A 477 -36.40 -0.75 0.45
N ILE A 478 -36.35 -1.35 1.64
CA ILE A 478 -35.38 -0.98 2.69
C ILE A 478 -33.95 -1.00 2.12
N ASN A 479 -33.63 -1.99 1.29
CA ASN A 479 -32.31 -2.10 0.64
C ASN A 479 -32.03 -0.91 -0.32
N SER A 480 -33.06 -0.33 -0.94
CA SER A 480 -32.92 0.86 -1.79
C SER A 480 -32.89 2.19 -1.01
N LEU A 481 -33.34 2.18 0.25
CA LEU A 481 -33.20 3.31 1.17
C LEU A 481 -31.84 3.32 1.86
N GLU A 482 -31.24 2.15 2.12
CA GLU A 482 -30.01 2.02 2.92
C GLU A 482 -28.74 1.57 2.16
N GLY A 483 -28.80 1.13 0.90
CA GLY A 483 -27.67 0.41 0.29
C GLY A 483 -27.24 0.89 -1.09
N ARG A 484 -26.01 1.41 -1.20
CA ARG A 484 -25.27 1.46 -2.47
C ARG A 484 -25.31 0.06 -3.13
N PRO A 485 -25.47 -0.04 -4.47
CA PRO A 485 -25.58 -1.33 -5.17
C PRO A 485 -24.36 -2.22 -4.89
N PRO A 486 -24.52 -3.55 -4.91
CA PRO A 486 -23.43 -4.48 -4.64
C PRO A 486 -22.26 -4.25 -5.59
N ILE A 487 -21.07 -4.11 -5.00
CA ILE A 487 -19.79 -4.02 -5.71
C ILE A 487 -19.33 -5.44 -6.04
N SER A 488 -18.64 -5.64 -7.17
CA SER A 488 -18.06 -6.95 -7.51
C SER A 488 -17.01 -7.40 -6.48
N GLU A 489 -16.62 -8.67 -6.53
CA GLU A 489 -15.40 -9.11 -5.86
C GLU A 489 -14.18 -8.28 -6.34
N PRO A 490 -13.22 -8.02 -5.44
CA PRO A 490 -12.03 -7.23 -5.75
C PRO A 490 -11.12 -7.94 -6.76
N PHE A 491 -10.67 -7.20 -7.77
CA PHE A 491 -9.62 -7.64 -8.69
C PHE A 491 -8.29 -7.03 -8.29
N HIS A 492 -7.30 -7.86 -7.99
CA HIS A 492 -5.97 -7.38 -7.62
C HIS A 492 -5.03 -7.36 -8.82
N TYR A 493 -4.33 -6.24 -9.02
CA TYR A 493 -3.35 -6.05 -10.08
C TYR A 493 -1.99 -5.61 -9.53
N PRO A 494 -0.90 -6.05 -10.17
CA PRO A 494 0.42 -5.54 -9.83
C PRO A 494 0.57 -4.08 -10.25
N GLU A 495 1.43 -3.35 -9.54
CA GLU A 495 1.81 -1.97 -9.87
C GLU A 495 3.33 -1.85 -9.94
N TRP A 496 3.83 -1.24 -11.02
CA TRP A 496 5.26 -1.09 -11.25
C TRP A 496 5.84 0.05 -10.43
N ASP A 497 6.78 -0.30 -9.57
CA ASP A 497 7.55 0.66 -8.80
C ASP A 497 8.87 0.95 -9.54
N TYR A 498 8.95 2.16 -10.10
CA TYR A 498 10.12 2.59 -10.86
C TYR A 498 11.35 2.87 -9.98
N GLN A 499 11.20 3.11 -8.69
CA GLN A 499 12.34 3.37 -7.80
C GLN A 499 13.10 2.08 -7.50
N ILE A 500 12.38 0.97 -7.33
CA ILE A 500 12.96 -0.36 -7.11
C ILE A 500 13.06 -1.21 -8.39
N GLN A 501 12.50 -0.73 -9.51
CA GLN A 501 12.48 -1.40 -10.82
C GLN A 501 11.83 -2.81 -10.78
N LEU A 502 10.74 -2.96 -10.02
CA LEU A 502 9.99 -4.21 -9.89
C LEU A 502 8.49 -3.96 -9.82
N ASP A 503 7.69 -4.95 -10.26
CA ASP A 503 6.24 -4.97 -10.06
C ASP A 503 5.93 -5.36 -8.60
N ARG A 504 5.17 -4.53 -7.88
CA ARG A 504 4.59 -4.85 -6.57
C ARG A 504 3.37 -5.75 -6.80
N PRO A 505 3.36 -7.00 -6.32
CA PRO A 505 2.23 -7.91 -6.54
C PRO A 505 0.98 -7.44 -5.78
N SER A 506 -0.20 -7.65 -6.37
CA SER A 506 -1.51 -7.39 -5.76
C SER A 506 -1.68 -5.99 -5.13
N TRP A 507 -0.99 -4.99 -5.68
CA TRP A 507 -0.84 -3.68 -5.05
C TRP A 507 -2.05 -2.76 -5.26
N ALA A 508 -2.69 -2.86 -6.43
CA ALA A 508 -3.89 -2.09 -6.75
C ALA A 508 -5.12 -3.00 -6.76
N THR A 509 -6.19 -2.57 -6.09
CA THR A 509 -7.49 -3.26 -6.04
C THR A 509 -8.48 -2.51 -6.90
N VAL A 510 -9.03 -3.21 -7.90
CA VAL A 510 -10.05 -2.72 -8.82
C VAL A 510 -11.40 -3.31 -8.43
N LEU A 511 -12.38 -2.43 -8.24
CA LEU A 511 -13.74 -2.76 -7.85
C LEU A 511 -14.70 -2.42 -9.00
N GLU A 512 -15.39 -3.41 -9.55
CA GLU A 512 -16.41 -3.13 -10.57
C GLU A 512 -17.69 -2.61 -9.93
N ARG A 513 -18.12 -1.45 -10.41
CA ARG A 513 -19.30 -0.72 -9.94
C ARG A 513 -20.31 -0.56 -11.07
N HIS A 514 -21.58 -0.52 -10.69
CA HIS A 514 -22.67 -0.29 -11.64
C HIS A 514 -22.75 1.20 -11.99
N PRO A 515 -22.65 1.58 -13.28
CA PRO A 515 -22.74 2.98 -13.66
C PRO A 515 -24.16 3.54 -13.40
N PRO A 516 -24.26 4.79 -12.91
CA PRO A 516 -25.55 5.45 -12.73
C PRO A 516 -26.27 5.62 -14.08
N VAL A 517 -27.60 5.55 -14.05
CA VAL A 517 -28.46 5.76 -15.23
C VAL A 517 -28.89 7.21 -15.27
N GLY A 518 -28.61 7.91 -16.36
CA GLY A 518 -29.02 9.29 -16.62
C GLY A 518 -30.12 9.40 -17.67
N ASP A 519 -30.51 10.63 -17.99
CA ASP A 519 -31.55 10.93 -18.96
C ASP A 519 -31.05 10.73 -20.41
N LEU A 520 -31.76 9.87 -21.15
CA LEU A 520 -31.52 9.59 -22.57
C LEU A 520 -31.60 10.84 -23.45
N ALA A 521 -32.41 11.83 -23.07
CA ALA A 521 -32.56 13.06 -23.83
C ALA A 521 -31.24 13.82 -24.03
N VAL A 522 -30.30 13.68 -23.08
CA VAL A 522 -28.95 14.28 -23.18
C VAL A 522 -28.18 13.70 -24.36
N ILE A 523 -28.23 12.38 -24.54
CA ILE A 523 -27.52 11.68 -25.63
C ILE A 523 -28.16 11.98 -26.97
N ASP A 524 -29.49 12.02 -27.02
CA ASP A 524 -30.22 12.33 -28.25
C ASP A 524 -29.96 13.79 -28.70
N ALA A 525 -29.83 14.73 -27.76
CA ALA A 525 -29.44 16.10 -28.06
C ALA A 525 -28.02 16.18 -28.66
N ILE A 526 -27.04 15.48 -28.08
CA ILE A 526 -25.65 15.39 -28.59
C ILE A 526 -25.64 14.84 -30.03
N LEU A 527 -26.40 13.77 -30.29
CA LEU A 527 -26.50 13.16 -31.62
C LEU A 527 -27.18 14.09 -32.64
N ALA A 528 -28.17 14.87 -32.21
CA ALA A 528 -28.85 15.83 -33.06
C ALA A 528 -27.94 17.01 -33.43
N GLU A 529 -27.19 17.55 -32.46
CA GLU A 529 -26.25 18.65 -32.64
C GLU A 529 -25.10 18.27 -33.58
N HIS A 530 -24.49 17.11 -33.36
CA HIS A 530 -23.34 16.64 -34.13
C HIS A 530 -23.70 15.74 -35.33
N LYS A 531 -24.95 15.76 -35.78
CA LYS A 531 -25.42 14.96 -36.93
C LYS A 531 -24.55 15.09 -38.20
N PRO A 532 -24.02 16.28 -38.57
CA PRO A 532 -23.10 16.40 -39.72
C PRO A 532 -21.77 15.65 -39.49
N VAL A 533 -21.25 15.71 -38.27
CA VAL A 533 -19.99 15.06 -37.84
C VAL A 533 -20.16 13.53 -37.90
N VAL A 534 -21.26 13.00 -37.34
CA VAL A 534 -21.64 11.58 -37.44
C VAL A 534 -21.73 11.14 -38.90
N SER A 535 -22.40 11.94 -39.73
CA SER A 535 -22.60 11.60 -41.15
C SER A 535 -21.28 11.58 -41.93
N ARG A 536 -20.35 12.49 -41.62
CA ARG A 536 -19.00 12.53 -42.21
C ARG A 536 -18.14 11.36 -41.73
N LEU A 537 -18.13 11.07 -40.43
CA LEU A 537 -17.48 9.89 -39.85
C LEU A 537 -17.98 8.62 -40.54
N LYS A 538 -19.32 8.49 -40.66
CA LYS A 538 -19.98 7.40 -41.36
C LYS A 538 -19.45 7.25 -42.79
N PHE A 539 -19.48 8.31 -43.59
CA PHE A 539 -19.04 8.25 -45.00
C PHE A 539 -17.56 7.89 -45.14
N LEU A 540 -16.69 8.48 -44.32
CA LEU A 540 -15.26 8.18 -44.32
C LEU A 540 -15.02 6.71 -43.95
N ILE A 541 -15.70 6.22 -42.92
CA ILE A 541 -15.54 4.84 -42.46
C ILE A 541 -16.11 3.83 -43.47
N GLU A 542 -17.29 4.08 -44.02
CA GLU A 542 -17.91 3.22 -45.05
C GLU A 542 -17.06 3.15 -46.33
N SER A 543 -16.43 4.25 -46.74
CA SER A 543 -15.52 4.28 -47.90
C SER A 543 -14.16 3.61 -47.65
N MET A 544 -13.79 3.40 -46.38
CA MET A 544 -12.56 2.71 -45.96
C MET A 544 -12.75 1.22 -45.66
N ILE A 545 -14.00 0.75 -45.49
CA ILE A 545 -14.29 -0.69 -45.47
C ILE A 545 -13.87 -1.23 -46.84
N PRO A 546 -12.97 -2.22 -46.93
CA PRO A 546 -12.75 -2.92 -48.19
C PRO A 546 -14.07 -3.59 -48.57
N GLN A 547 -14.84 -2.93 -49.45
CA GLN A 547 -16.00 -3.54 -50.05
C GLN A 547 -15.50 -4.56 -51.06
N GLY A 548 -15.27 -5.79 -50.63
CA GLY A 548 -15.21 -6.91 -51.56
C GLY A 548 -14.31 -8.08 -51.20
N LEU A 549 -14.62 -9.18 -51.88
CA LEU A 549 -13.80 -10.37 -52.00
C LEU A 549 -12.43 -9.96 -52.56
N GLN A 550 -11.36 -10.16 -51.81
CA GLN A 550 -10.01 -9.97 -52.30
C GLN A 550 -9.70 -11.10 -53.29
N ARG A 551 -9.52 -10.74 -54.57
CA ARG A 551 -9.10 -11.67 -55.63
C ARG A 551 -7.60 -11.93 -55.51
N ILE A 552 -7.24 -13.11 -55.05
CA ILE A 552 -5.86 -13.60 -55.05
C ILE A 552 -5.65 -14.35 -56.36
N ARG A 553 -4.84 -13.79 -57.25
CA ARG A 553 -4.54 -14.34 -58.59
C ARG A 553 -3.39 -15.35 -58.53
N HIS A 554 -3.13 -16.04 -59.64
CA HIS A 554 -2.04 -17.01 -59.77
C HIS A 554 -2.08 -18.13 -58.71
N GLN A 555 -3.23 -18.76 -58.53
CA GLN A 555 -3.36 -19.97 -57.71
C GLN A 555 -3.50 -21.20 -58.60
N GLU A 556 -3.03 -22.36 -58.14
CA GLU A 556 -3.23 -23.64 -58.85
C GLU A 556 -4.69 -24.12 -58.73
N ASP A 557 -5.34 -23.79 -57.61
CA ASP A 557 -6.73 -24.12 -57.30
C ASP A 557 -7.46 -22.88 -56.77
N GLY A 558 -8.73 -22.69 -57.14
CA GLY A 558 -9.46 -21.45 -56.86
C GLY A 558 -10.94 -21.49 -57.24
N ASP A 559 -11.62 -20.38 -56.94
CA ASP A 559 -13.07 -20.24 -57.11
C ASP A 559 -13.46 -19.84 -58.55
N ASP A 560 -12.53 -19.24 -59.32
CA ASP A 560 -12.73 -18.79 -60.70
C ASP A 560 -11.41 -18.81 -61.51
N ILE A 561 -11.47 -18.69 -62.83
CA ILE A 561 -10.30 -18.71 -63.72
C ILE A 561 -9.74 -17.30 -63.93
N ASP A 562 -8.43 -17.14 -63.78
CA ASP A 562 -7.70 -15.95 -64.19
C ASP A 562 -7.52 -15.96 -65.72
N ILE A 563 -8.37 -15.22 -66.44
CA ILE A 563 -8.35 -15.21 -67.91
C ILE A 563 -6.99 -14.79 -68.47
N ASP A 564 -6.31 -13.81 -67.85
CA ASP A 564 -5.01 -13.34 -68.34
C ASP A 564 -3.92 -14.41 -68.18
N ALA A 565 -3.91 -15.09 -67.03
CA ALA A 565 -2.98 -16.19 -66.77
C ALA A 565 -3.29 -17.41 -67.66
N ALA A 566 -4.57 -17.73 -67.86
CA ALA A 566 -5.01 -18.81 -68.74
C ALA A 566 -4.66 -18.56 -70.22
N VAL A 567 -4.82 -17.32 -70.70
CA VAL A 567 -4.42 -16.94 -72.07
C VAL A 567 -2.91 -17.06 -72.25
N ARG A 568 -2.10 -16.63 -71.26
CA ARG A 568 -0.64 -16.81 -71.30
C ARG A 568 -0.26 -18.28 -71.30
N ALA A 569 -0.83 -19.08 -70.40
CA ALA A 569 -0.59 -20.53 -70.34
C ALA A 569 -0.92 -21.21 -71.68
N MET A 570 -2.03 -20.85 -72.32
CA MET A 570 -2.38 -21.38 -73.65
C MET A 570 -1.44 -20.90 -74.76
N THR A 571 -0.85 -19.71 -74.62
CA THR A 571 0.16 -19.21 -75.55
C THR A 571 1.46 -19.99 -75.40
N ASP A 572 1.91 -20.25 -74.16
CA ASP A 572 3.12 -21.03 -73.86
C ASP A 572 3.00 -22.47 -74.37
N VAL A 573 1.84 -23.11 -74.15
CA VAL A 573 1.54 -24.45 -74.68
C VAL A 573 1.67 -24.49 -76.21
N ARG A 574 1.15 -23.46 -76.91
CA ARG A 574 1.26 -23.37 -78.38
C ARG A 574 2.67 -23.10 -78.87
N MET A 575 3.51 -22.48 -78.06
CA MET A 575 4.93 -22.25 -78.33
C MET A 575 5.82 -23.44 -77.94
N GLY A 576 5.26 -24.51 -77.35
CA GLY A 576 6.02 -25.66 -76.87
C GLY A 576 6.80 -25.41 -75.58
N VAL A 577 6.45 -24.36 -74.83
CA VAL A 577 7.04 -24.01 -73.53
C VAL A 577 6.16 -24.55 -72.42
N GLN A 578 6.75 -24.99 -71.31
CA GLN A 578 5.99 -25.46 -70.15
C GLN A 578 5.23 -24.28 -69.51
N PRO A 579 3.88 -24.32 -69.48
CA PRO A 579 3.09 -23.23 -68.91
C PRO A 579 3.13 -23.23 -67.38
N ASP A 580 2.92 -22.07 -66.77
CA ASP A 580 2.66 -21.96 -65.33
C ASP A 580 1.26 -22.53 -65.02
N PRO A 581 1.13 -23.55 -64.14
CA PRO A 581 -0.17 -24.14 -63.79
C PRO A 581 -1.08 -23.21 -62.97
N ARG A 582 -0.58 -22.07 -62.48
CA ARG A 582 -1.31 -21.13 -61.62
C ARG A 582 -2.25 -20.21 -62.39
N ILE A 583 -3.34 -20.78 -62.91
CA ILE A 583 -4.34 -20.06 -63.73
C ILE A 583 -5.64 -19.73 -62.99
N MET A 584 -5.74 -20.02 -61.70
CA MET A 584 -6.95 -19.80 -60.91
C MET A 584 -6.88 -18.52 -60.07
N VAL A 585 -8.05 -17.99 -59.72
CA VAL A 585 -8.28 -16.90 -58.76
C VAL A 585 -9.05 -17.44 -57.56
N ARG A 586 -8.61 -17.09 -56.35
CA ARG A 586 -9.34 -17.37 -55.12
C ARG A 586 -9.95 -16.09 -54.55
N LEU A 587 -11.22 -16.16 -54.17
CA LEU A 587 -11.99 -15.05 -53.60
C LEU A 587 -11.95 -15.14 -52.08
N LYS A 588 -11.01 -14.43 -51.46
CA LYS A 588 -10.91 -14.39 -49.99
C LYS A 588 -11.78 -13.26 -49.45
N ARG A 589 -12.80 -13.58 -48.64
CA ARG A 589 -13.48 -12.56 -47.82
C ARG A 589 -12.48 -12.03 -46.80
N ALA A 590 -12.15 -10.74 -46.87
CA ALA A 590 -11.39 -10.09 -45.80
C ALA A 590 -12.34 -9.92 -44.60
N GLN A 591 -12.36 -10.88 -43.68
CA GLN A 591 -13.01 -10.68 -42.39
C GLN A 591 -12.14 -9.77 -41.53
N ARG A 592 -12.73 -8.69 -41.01
CA ARG A 592 -12.07 -7.85 -40.01
C ARG A 592 -11.95 -8.63 -38.70
N ASP A 593 -10.75 -8.61 -38.16
CA ASP A 593 -10.36 -9.40 -37.00
C ASP A 593 -9.88 -8.48 -35.88
N LEU A 594 -10.76 -7.56 -35.48
CA LEU A 594 -10.48 -6.49 -34.53
C LEU A 594 -11.52 -6.46 -33.40
N ALA A 595 -11.07 -6.29 -32.16
CA ALA A 595 -11.89 -5.94 -31.00
C ALA A 595 -11.42 -4.59 -30.42
N VAL A 596 -12.37 -3.75 -30.01
CA VAL A 596 -12.10 -2.38 -29.55
C VAL A 596 -12.61 -2.17 -28.11
N MET A 597 -11.75 -1.77 -27.19
CA MET A 597 -12.15 -1.25 -25.88
C MET A 597 -12.06 0.27 -25.91
N VAL A 598 -13.08 0.97 -25.43
CA VAL A 598 -13.02 2.40 -25.13
C VAL A 598 -13.03 2.55 -23.62
N LEU A 599 -11.92 3.02 -23.06
CA LEU A 599 -11.72 3.24 -21.65
C LEU A 599 -11.75 4.75 -21.36
N LEU A 600 -12.73 5.18 -20.57
CA LEU A 600 -12.97 6.57 -20.22
C LEU A 600 -12.35 6.90 -18.86
N ASP A 601 -11.51 7.92 -18.80
CA ASP A 601 -11.13 8.55 -17.55
C ASP A 601 -12.31 9.38 -17.03
N MET A 602 -12.72 9.12 -15.80
CA MET A 602 -13.83 9.79 -15.12
C MET A 602 -13.39 10.43 -13.81
N SER A 603 -12.12 10.85 -13.74
CA SER A 603 -11.56 11.58 -12.60
C SER A 603 -12.16 12.98 -12.43
N GLU A 604 -11.88 13.60 -11.29
CA GLU A 604 -12.35 14.94 -10.94
C GLU A 604 -11.91 16.01 -11.96
N SER A 605 -10.72 15.88 -12.56
CA SER A 605 -10.24 16.80 -13.60
C SER A 605 -11.16 16.84 -14.83
N SER A 606 -11.91 15.76 -15.09
CA SER A 606 -12.89 15.74 -16.18
C SER A 606 -14.03 16.74 -15.96
N ASN A 607 -14.27 17.24 -14.75
CA ASN A 607 -15.29 18.27 -14.52
C ASN A 607 -14.83 19.69 -14.91
N ASP A 608 -13.54 19.89 -15.26
CA ASP A 608 -13.03 21.19 -15.66
C ASP A 608 -13.70 21.71 -16.94
N LYS A 609 -13.81 23.04 -17.06
CA LYS A 609 -14.32 23.66 -18.29
C LYS A 609 -13.26 23.62 -19.39
N VAL A 610 -13.68 23.29 -20.62
CA VAL A 610 -12.79 23.38 -21.78
C VAL A 610 -12.43 24.84 -22.05
N ARG A 611 -11.14 25.15 -22.16
CA ARG A 611 -10.66 26.55 -22.32
C ARG A 611 -11.32 27.23 -23.52
N GLY A 612 -12.08 28.29 -23.25
CA GLY A 612 -12.77 29.11 -24.26
C GLY A 612 -14.18 28.64 -24.64
N TYR A 613 -14.73 27.64 -23.94
CA TYR A 613 -16.08 27.14 -24.14
C TYR A 613 -16.84 26.97 -22.80
N ASP A 614 -18.16 26.91 -22.86
CA ASP A 614 -19.03 26.79 -21.67
C ASP A 614 -19.31 25.32 -21.25
N TYR A 615 -18.82 24.33 -21.99
CA TYR A 615 -18.99 22.91 -21.67
C TYR A 615 -17.78 22.32 -20.93
N SER A 616 -18.03 21.28 -20.12
CA SER A 616 -16.99 20.57 -19.35
C SER A 616 -16.20 19.58 -20.22
N VAL A 617 -15.01 19.20 -19.76
CA VAL A 617 -14.21 18.14 -20.39
C VAL A 617 -14.98 16.81 -20.37
N LEU A 618 -15.78 16.55 -19.34
CA LEU A 618 -16.67 15.40 -19.23
C LEU A 618 -17.74 15.41 -20.32
N ASP A 619 -18.33 16.56 -20.63
CA ASP A 619 -19.29 16.71 -21.73
C ASP A 619 -18.63 16.45 -23.08
N LEU A 620 -17.38 16.88 -23.24
CA LEU A 620 -16.56 16.62 -24.41
C LEU A 620 -16.25 15.12 -24.56
N THR A 621 -15.80 14.46 -23.49
CA THR A 621 -15.56 13.02 -23.40
C THR A 621 -16.83 12.22 -23.69
N ARG A 622 -17.97 12.63 -23.12
CA ARG A 622 -19.28 12.02 -23.36
C ARG A 622 -19.65 12.11 -24.84
N SER A 623 -19.53 13.31 -25.42
CA SER A 623 -19.86 13.56 -26.82
C SER A 623 -18.95 12.78 -27.76
N ALA A 624 -17.64 12.79 -27.53
CA ALA A 624 -16.66 12.03 -28.31
C ALA A 624 -16.95 10.52 -28.27
N THR A 625 -17.27 9.99 -27.09
CA THR A 625 -17.57 8.57 -26.87
C THR A 625 -18.84 8.16 -27.59
N VAL A 626 -19.91 8.96 -27.51
CA VAL A 626 -21.18 8.68 -28.20
C VAL A 626 -20.97 8.64 -29.72
N LEU A 627 -20.23 9.59 -30.27
CA LEU A 627 -19.93 9.64 -31.70
C LEU A 627 -19.07 8.45 -32.16
N LEU A 628 -18.07 8.07 -31.35
CA LEU A 628 -17.23 6.91 -31.60
C LEU A 628 -18.02 5.60 -31.53
N ALA A 629 -18.89 5.45 -30.52
CA ALA A 629 -19.73 4.27 -30.34
C ALA A 629 -20.73 4.08 -31.50
N GLU A 630 -21.37 5.17 -31.97
CA GLU A 630 -22.26 5.14 -33.14
C GLU A 630 -21.49 4.73 -34.41
N ALA A 631 -20.26 5.22 -34.58
CA ALA A 631 -19.40 4.82 -35.69
C ALA A 631 -19.01 3.33 -35.60
N LEU A 632 -18.55 2.85 -34.44
CA LEU A 632 -18.15 1.45 -34.22
C LEU A 632 -19.33 0.47 -34.40
N GLN A 633 -20.51 0.80 -33.89
CA GLN A 633 -21.71 -0.02 -34.05
C GLN A 633 -22.03 -0.25 -35.53
N ARG A 634 -21.90 0.78 -36.38
CA ARG A 634 -22.16 0.65 -37.82
C ARG A 634 -21.08 -0.10 -38.58
N ILE A 635 -19.83 -0.01 -38.13
CA ILE A 635 -18.74 -0.83 -38.70
C ILE A 635 -19.02 -2.33 -38.44
N GLY A 636 -19.60 -2.65 -37.28
CA GLY A 636 -19.90 -4.02 -36.87
C GLY A 636 -18.73 -4.74 -36.19
N ASP A 637 -17.65 -4.03 -35.83
CA ASP A 637 -16.56 -4.60 -35.03
C ASP A 637 -16.98 -4.69 -33.56
N PRO A 638 -16.73 -5.80 -32.84
CA PRO A 638 -17.05 -5.94 -31.43
C PRO A 638 -16.33 -4.87 -30.60
N PHE A 639 -17.07 -4.14 -29.78
CA PHE A 639 -16.49 -3.13 -28.90
C PHE A 639 -17.10 -3.14 -27.50
N ALA A 640 -16.37 -2.62 -26.51
CA ALA A 640 -16.84 -2.36 -25.16
C ALA A 640 -16.54 -0.91 -24.75
N ILE A 641 -17.35 -0.35 -23.85
CA ILE A 641 -17.16 0.99 -23.29
C ILE A 641 -17.15 0.87 -21.77
N HIS A 642 -15.98 1.09 -21.17
CA HIS A 642 -15.78 1.09 -19.73
C HIS A 642 -15.23 2.44 -19.28
N GLY A 643 -15.31 2.76 -18.00
CA GLY A 643 -14.68 3.94 -17.42
C GLY A 643 -14.06 3.64 -16.06
N PHE A 644 -13.20 4.54 -15.59
CA PHE A 644 -12.52 4.37 -14.31
C PHE A 644 -12.27 5.69 -13.60
N CYS A 645 -12.17 5.61 -12.29
CA CYS A 645 -11.58 6.62 -11.41
C CYS A 645 -11.00 5.90 -10.18
N SER A 646 -10.22 6.57 -9.35
CA SER A 646 -9.58 5.92 -8.19
C SER A 646 -9.62 6.77 -6.94
N ASP A 647 -9.88 6.14 -5.81
CA ASP A 647 -9.70 6.70 -4.47
C ASP A 647 -8.59 5.92 -3.76
N GLY A 648 -7.35 6.17 -4.16
CA GLY A 648 -6.19 5.42 -3.71
C GLY A 648 -6.07 4.02 -4.33
N ARG A 649 -5.03 3.30 -3.94
CA ARG A 649 -4.71 1.98 -4.55
C ARG A 649 -5.72 0.89 -4.25
N HIS A 650 -6.40 0.96 -3.11
CA HIS A 650 -7.29 -0.09 -2.64
C HIS A 650 -8.74 0.09 -3.14
N ASP A 651 -9.06 1.22 -3.76
CA ASP A 651 -10.42 1.50 -4.28
C ASP A 651 -10.36 2.15 -5.67
N VAL A 652 -9.88 1.40 -6.67
CA VAL A 652 -9.97 1.80 -8.08
C VAL A 652 -11.36 1.43 -8.60
N HIS A 653 -12.21 2.41 -8.84
CA HIS A 653 -13.58 2.20 -9.31
C HIS A 653 -13.57 1.94 -10.81
N TYR A 654 -14.19 0.85 -11.23
CA TYR A 654 -14.30 0.47 -12.63
C TYR A 654 -15.76 0.31 -13.05
N TYR A 655 -16.17 1.02 -14.10
CA TYR A 655 -17.57 1.12 -14.52
C TYR A 655 -17.75 0.52 -15.91
N ARG A 656 -18.69 -0.41 -16.05
CA ARG A 656 -18.98 -1.10 -17.31
C ARG A 656 -20.24 -0.53 -17.95
N PHE A 657 -20.08 0.46 -18.84
CA PHE A 657 -21.20 1.09 -19.54
C PHE A 657 -21.83 0.15 -20.58
N LYS A 658 -20.97 -0.55 -21.34
CA LYS A 658 -21.34 -1.55 -22.35
C LYS A 658 -20.26 -2.60 -22.50
N ASP A 659 -20.61 -3.87 -22.31
CA ASP A 659 -19.70 -5.01 -22.54
C ASP A 659 -19.70 -5.48 -23.99
N PHE A 660 -18.74 -6.32 -24.40
CA PHE A 660 -18.59 -6.83 -25.77
C PHE A 660 -19.82 -7.60 -26.28
N ASP A 661 -20.49 -8.35 -25.42
CA ASP A 661 -21.66 -9.18 -25.71
C ASP A 661 -22.98 -8.39 -25.74
N GLN A 662 -22.97 -7.15 -25.23
CA GLN A 662 -24.15 -6.30 -25.17
C GLN A 662 -24.33 -5.46 -26.46
N PRO A 663 -25.57 -5.28 -26.94
CA PRO A 663 -25.85 -4.33 -28.02
C PRO A 663 -25.70 -2.89 -27.53
N TYR A 664 -25.27 -1.98 -28.40
CA TYR A 664 -25.31 -0.54 -28.12
C TYR A 664 -26.73 -0.01 -28.31
N GLY A 665 -27.52 -0.10 -27.23
CA GLY A 665 -28.91 0.34 -27.16
C GLY A 665 -29.15 1.38 -26.06
N ASP A 666 -30.43 1.61 -25.72
CA ASP A 666 -30.83 2.71 -24.84
C ASP A 666 -30.24 2.60 -23.43
N LEU A 667 -30.03 1.39 -22.89
CA LEU A 667 -29.41 1.20 -21.59
C LEU A 667 -27.95 1.69 -21.56
N ALA A 668 -27.16 1.37 -22.60
CA ALA A 668 -25.77 1.82 -22.69
C ALA A 668 -25.71 3.36 -22.83
N LYS A 669 -26.63 3.93 -23.64
CA LYS A 669 -26.76 5.39 -23.78
C LYS A 669 -27.16 6.06 -22.47
N ALA A 670 -28.14 5.52 -21.75
CA ALA A 670 -28.59 6.04 -20.47
C ALA A 670 -27.47 5.99 -19.41
N ARG A 671 -26.68 4.91 -19.37
CA ARG A 671 -25.50 4.82 -18.49
C ARG A 671 -24.43 5.87 -18.85
N LEU A 672 -24.17 6.09 -20.14
CA LEU A 672 -23.27 7.16 -20.59
C LEU A 672 -23.80 8.57 -20.23
N ALA A 673 -25.12 8.76 -20.25
CA ALA A 673 -25.74 10.01 -19.83
C ALA A 673 -25.55 10.27 -18.33
N GLY A 674 -25.56 9.20 -17.51
CA GLY A 674 -25.34 9.27 -16.06
C GLY A 674 -23.89 9.47 -15.65
N MET A 675 -22.94 9.46 -16.59
CA MET A 675 -21.50 9.60 -16.33
C MET A 675 -21.19 10.90 -15.57
N LYS A 676 -20.46 10.77 -14.45
CA LYS A 676 -19.98 11.87 -13.59
C LYS A 676 -18.47 11.74 -13.36
N GLY A 677 -17.76 12.87 -13.36
CA GLY A 677 -16.35 12.93 -12.99
C GLY A 677 -16.19 12.97 -11.46
N SER A 678 -15.32 12.16 -10.88
CA SER A 678 -15.05 12.11 -9.43
C SER A 678 -13.70 11.44 -9.15
N TYR A 679 -13.07 11.77 -8.03
CA TYR A 679 -11.84 11.13 -7.53
C TYR A 679 -10.61 11.28 -8.46
N SER A 680 -9.59 10.44 -8.28
CA SER A 680 -8.28 10.52 -8.93
C SER A 680 -8.14 9.53 -10.11
N THR A 681 -6.92 9.39 -10.66
CA THR A 681 -6.61 8.65 -11.91
C THR A 681 -5.50 7.62 -11.73
N ARG A 682 -5.85 6.38 -11.34
CA ARG A 682 -4.92 5.23 -11.34
C ARG A 682 -4.98 4.40 -12.64
N MET A 683 -4.53 5.02 -13.72
CA MET A 683 -4.69 4.51 -15.08
C MET A 683 -4.03 3.13 -15.33
N GLY A 684 -2.88 2.84 -14.75
CA GLY A 684 -2.17 1.57 -14.96
C GLY A 684 -2.98 0.35 -14.51
N ALA A 685 -3.61 0.41 -13.33
CA ALA A 685 -4.51 -0.63 -12.83
C ALA A 685 -5.74 -0.81 -13.74
N ALA A 686 -6.38 0.30 -14.13
CA ALA A 686 -7.54 0.28 -15.03
C ALA A 686 -7.19 -0.30 -16.42
N LEU A 687 -6.00 -0.02 -16.94
CA LEU A 687 -5.50 -0.57 -18.20
C LEU A 687 -5.29 -2.08 -18.12
N ARG A 688 -4.68 -2.58 -17.03
CA ARG A 688 -4.50 -4.03 -16.82
C ARG A 688 -5.85 -4.74 -16.74
N HIS A 689 -6.82 -4.14 -16.07
CA HIS A 689 -8.19 -4.67 -15.99
C HIS A 689 -8.93 -4.63 -17.34
N ALA A 690 -8.83 -3.54 -18.10
CA ALA A 690 -9.34 -3.49 -19.48
C ALA A 690 -8.67 -4.55 -20.39
N GLY A 691 -7.36 -4.76 -20.19
CA GLY A 691 -6.58 -5.80 -20.84
C GLY A 691 -7.08 -7.21 -20.56
N HIS A 692 -7.51 -7.50 -19.33
CA HIS A 692 -8.11 -8.78 -18.95
C HIS A 692 -9.34 -9.11 -19.82
N TYR A 693 -10.25 -8.15 -20.00
CA TYR A 693 -11.43 -8.33 -20.86
C TYR A 693 -11.09 -8.42 -22.36
N LEU A 694 -10.14 -7.62 -22.84
CA LEU A 694 -9.65 -7.71 -24.21
C LEU A 694 -8.96 -9.04 -24.50
N ALA A 695 -8.21 -9.59 -23.54
CA ALA A 695 -7.52 -10.87 -23.68
C ALA A 695 -8.49 -12.02 -23.98
N GLN A 696 -9.70 -11.98 -23.40
CA GLN A 696 -10.75 -12.97 -23.61
C GLN A 696 -11.40 -12.90 -25.00
N GLN A 697 -11.24 -11.80 -25.76
CA GLN A 697 -11.82 -11.68 -27.08
C GLN A 697 -11.10 -12.59 -28.10
N PRO A 698 -11.84 -13.32 -28.96
CA PRO A 698 -11.26 -14.25 -29.94
C PRO A 698 -10.57 -13.55 -31.12
N LYS A 699 -10.59 -12.21 -31.17
CA LYS A 699 -10.05 -11.41 -32.26
C LYS A 699 -8.52 -11.29 -32.18
N ARG A 700 -7.83 -11.38 -33.33
CA ARG A 700 -6.36 -11.30 -33.37
C ARG A 700 -5.83 -9.90 -33.09
N LYS A 701 -6.48 -8.86 -33.60
CA LYS A 701 -6.12 -7.47 -33.30
C LYS A 701 -7.00 -6.96 -32.17
N LYS A 702 -6.39 -6.33 -31.17
CA LYS A 702 -7.07 -5.77 -29.99
C LYS A 702 -6.58 -4.36 -29.79
N ILE A 703 -7.50 -3.41 -29.66
CA ILE A 703 -7.18 -1.99 -29.48
C ILE A 703 -7.89 -1.49 -28.23
N CYS A 704 -7.17 -0.77 -27.37
CA CYS A 704 -7.72 -0.04 -26.24
C CYS A 704 -7.56 1.47 -26.49
N PHE A 705 -8.66 2.17 -26.74
CA PHE A 705 -8.69 3.63 -26.77
C PHE A 705 -8.86 4.15 -25.35
N VAL A 706 -7.91 4.95 -24.87
CA VAL A 706 -7.99 5.63 -23.57
C VAL A 706 -8.36 7.08 -23.83
N VAL A 707 -9.52 7.51 -23.38
CA VAL A 707 -9.95 8.92 -23.44
C VAL A 707 -9.63 9.53 -22.09
N THR A 708 -8.69 10.46 -22.04
CA THR A 708 -8.16 11.03 -20.79
C THR A 708 -7.79 12.49 -20.99
N ASP A 709 -8.02 13.29 -19.96
CA ASP A 709 -7.64 14.70 -19.88
C ASP A 709 -6.49 14.95 -18.91
N GLY A 710 -6.31 14.06 -17.92
CA GLY A 710 -5.32 14.16 -16.86
C GLY A 710 -4.07 13.28 -17.00
N GLU A 711 -3.08 13.64 -16.18
CA GLU A 711 -1.92 12.79 -15.91
C GLU A 711 -2.30 11.71 -14.87
N PRO A 712 -1.76 10.48 -14.95
CA PRO A 712 -1.92 9.49 -13.89
C PRO A 712 -1.45 10.05 -12.54
N ALA A 713 -2.38 10.21 -11.60
CA ALA A 713 -2.18 10.78 -10.29
C ALA A 713 -3.23 10.21 -9.34
N ASP A 714 -2.85 9.88 -8.11
CA ASP A 714 -3.75 9.32 -7.09
C ASP A 714 -3.38 9.89 -5.71
N ASN A 715 -4.33 9.91 -4.78
CA ASN A 715 -4.19 10.59 -3.49
C ASN A 715 -3.15 9.94 -2.56
N ASP A 716 -2.87 8.65 -2.72
CA ASP A 716 -1.94 7.88 -1.92
C ASP A 716 -0.49 7.90 -2.46
N VAL A 717 -0.26 8.49 -3.63
CA VAL A 717 1.05 8.54 -4.29
C VAL A 717 1.58 9.96 -4.38
N ARG A 718 2.57 10.27 -3.50
CA ARG A 718 3.19 11.60 -3.41
C ARG A 718 4.11 11.96 -4.58
N ASP A 719 4.70 10.95 -5.24
CA ASP A 719 5.61 11.16 -6.37
C ASP A 719 4.86 11.20 -7.71
N PRO A 720 4.82 12.36 -8.40
CA PRO A 720 4.07 12.51 -9.66
C PRO A 720 4.62 11.67 -10.82
N GLN A 721 5.85 11.13 -10.73
CA GLN A 721 6.40 10.26 -11.76
C GLN A 721 6.00 8.79 -11.59
N TYR A 722 5.64 8.38 -10.37
CA TYR A 722 5.43 6.98 -10.05
C TYR A 722 4.33 6.35 -10.90
N LEU A 723 3.12 6.92 -10.88
CA LEU A 723 1.97 6.41 -11.65
C LEU A 723 2.14 6.59 -13.16
N ARG A 724 2.96 7.56 -13.60
CA ARG A 724 3.31 7.71 -15.03
C ARG A 724 4.18 6.55 -15.50
N HIS A 725 5.18 6.17 -14.70
CA HIS A 725 6.02 5.01 -14.97
C HIS A 725 5.24 3.70 -14.90
N ASP A 726 4.32 3.58 -13.93
CA ASP A 726 3.42 2.43 -13.87
C ASP A 726 2.52 2.32 -15.10
N THR A 727 1.86 3.42 -15.49
CA THR A 727 1.00 3.45 -16.67
C THR A 727 1.79 3.10 -17.93
N LYS A 728 3.01 3.61 -18.07
CA LYS A 728 3.90 3.25 -19.18
C LYS A 728 4.19 1.74 -19.18
N ARG A 729 4.49 1.16 -18.02
CA ARG A 729 4.75 -0.27 -17.88
C ARG A 729 3.51 -1.09 -18.24
N ALA A 730 2.32 -0.67 -17.82
CA ALA A 730 1.06 -1.30 -18.18
C ALA A 730 0.82 -1.28 -19.71
N VAL A 731 1.10 -0.16 -20.38
CA VAL A 731 1.01 -0.04 -21.85
C VAL A 731 1.99 -1.01 -22.54
N GLU A 732 3.22 -1.10 -22.07
CA GLU A 732 4.22 -2.05 -22.59
C GLU A 732 3.80 -3.51 -22.39
N GLN A 733 3.25 -3.85 -21.21
CA GLN A 733 2.71 -5.18 -20.90
C GLN A 733 1.56 -5.55 -21.84
N LEU A 734 0.61 -4.65 -22.06
CA LEU A 734 -0.51 -4.86 -22.97
C LEU A 734 -0.05 -5.04 -24.43
N LEU A 735 0.95 -4.27 -24.87
CA LEU A 735 1.52 -4.41 -26.20
C LEU A 735 2.16 -5.80 -26.40
N GLN A 736 2.85 -6.33 -25.39
CA GLN A 736 3.39 -7.69 -25.42
C GLN A 736 2.29 -8.77 -25.50
N GLN A 737 1.10 -8.49 -24.96
CA GLN A 737 -0.09 -9.34 -25.07
C GLN A 737 -0.86 -9.16 -26.39
N GLY A 738 -0.36 -8.34 -27.32
CA GLY A 738 -1.00 -8.07 -28.60
C GLY A 738 -2.13 -7.04 -28.54
N VAL A 739 -2.24 -6.29 -27.43
CA VAL A 739 -3.20 -5.20 -27.25
C VAL A 739 -2.51 -3.86 -27.50
N THR A 740 -2.97 -3.13 -28.52
CA THR A 740 -2.45 -1.78 -28.78
C THR A 740 -3.24 -0.74 -28.00
N VAL A 741 -2.57 0.00 -27.11
CA VAL A 741 -3.18 1.10 -26.36
C VAL A 741 -2.97 2.41 -27.10
N TYR A 742 -4.04 3.20 -27.26
CA TYR A 742 -4.02 4.47 -27.97
C TYR A 742 -4.69 5.57 -27.14
N ALA A 743 -3.97 6.65 -26.84
CA ALA A 743 -4.49 7.75 -26.02
C ALA A 743 -5.13 8.86 -26.86
N LEU A 744 -6.36 9.22 -26.50
CA LEU A 744 -7.09 10.37 -27.00
C LEU A 744 -7.07 11.42 -25.89
N SER A 745 -6.12 12.35 -25.97
CA SER A 745 -5.95 13.38 -24.96
C SER A 745 -6.78 14.62 -25.29
N LEU A 746 -7.45 15.20 -24.29
CA LEU A 746 -8.24 16.43 -24.46
C LEU A 746 -7.47 17.70 -24.02
N ASP A 747 -6.27 17.56 -23.46
CA ASP A 747 -5.41 18.67 -23.01
C ASP A 747 -4.43 19.14 -24.12
N PRO A 748 -4.47 20.42 -24.53
CA PRO A 748 -3.53 21.01 -25.50
C PRO A 748 -2.04 20.95 -25.11
N HIS A 749 -1.70 20.77 -23.83
CA HIS A 749 -0.31 20.73 -23.33
C HIS A 749 0.17 19.30 -23.05
N ALA A 750 -0.66 18.29 -23.33
CA ALA A 750 -0.41 16.89 -22.99
C ALA A 750 0.74 16.24 -23.77
N ASP A 751 1.23 16.89 -24.82
CA ASP A 751 2.21 16.36 -25.77
C ASP A 751 3.49 15.81 -25.12
N LEU A 752 3.95 16.39 -24.00
CA LEU A 752 5.24 16.01 -23.40
C LEU A 752 5.18 14.77 -22.49
N TYR A 753 4.08 14.54 -21.76
CA TYR A 753 3.99 13.40 -20.83
C TYR A 753 3.25 12.22 -21.48
N VAL A 754 2.18 12.46 -22.24
CA VAL A 754 1.41 11.40 -22.92
C VAL A 754 2.29 10.66 -23.92
N SER A 755 3.14 11.40 -24.64
CA SER A 755 4.10 10.79 -25.57
C SER A 755 5.14 9.89 -24.88
N ARG A 756 5.48 10.14 -23.60
CA ARG A 756 6.40 9.30 -22.82
C ARG A 756 5.74 8.01 -22.33
N ILE A 757 4.43 8.06 -22.05
CA ILE A 757 3.64 6.93 -21.56
C ILE A 757 3.23 6.00 -22.71
N PHE A 758 2.56 6.54 -23.74
CA PHE A 758 1.98 5.75 -24.83
C PHE A 758 2.92 5.61 -26.04
N GLY A 759 3.89 6.52 -26.17
CA GLY A 759 4.80 6.61 -27.32
C GLY A 759 4.32 7.60 -28.38
N VAL A 760 5.27 8.19 -29.12
CA VAL A 760 5.05 9.31 -30.06
C VAL A 760 4.01 9.01 -31.17
N LYS A 761 3.78 7.74 -31.49
CA LYS A 761 2.84 7.32 -32.54
C LYS A 761 1.44 6.94 -32.02
N ASN A 762 1.27 6.81 -30.70
CA ASN A 762 0.09 6.19 -30.08
C ASN A 762 -0.74 7.18 -29.25
N PHE A 763 -0.70 8.47 -29.59
CA PHE A 763 -1.58 9.47 -28.99
C PHE A 763 -2.03 10.53 -30.01
N THR A 764 -3.20 11.12 -29.77
CA THR A 764 -3.70 12.29 -30.50
C THR A 764 -4.37 13.24 -29.52
N VAL A 765 -4.06 14.53 -29.64
CA VAL A 765 -4.75 15.60 -28.92
C VAL A 765 -6.01 16.02 -29.70
N ILE A 766 -7.15 16.04 -29.02
CA ILE A 766 -8.45 16.47 -29.53
C ILE A 766 -8.88 17.69 -28.73
N ASP A 767 -8.71 18.86 -29.31
CA ASP A 767 -9.15 20.14 -28.75
C ASP A 767 -10.62 20.46 -29.06
N LYS A 768 -11.22 19.73 -30.03
CA LYS A 768 -12.58 19.97 -30.54
C LYS A 768 -13.23 18.68 -31.06
N VAL A 769 -14.51 18.44 -30.72
CA VAL A 769 -15.28 17.27 -31.19
C VAL A 769 -15.28 17.18 -32.71
N GLU A 770 -15.33 18.31 -33.40
CA GLU A 770 -15.42 18.39 -34.86
C GLU A 770 -14.18 17.86 -35.58
N ARG A 771 -13.06 17.68 -34.86
CA ARG A 771 -11.82 17.11 -35.41
C ARG A 771 -11.75 15.59 -35.31
N LEU A 772 -12.64 14.96 -34.53
CA LEU A 772 -12.74 13.49 -34.43
C LEU A 772 -12.88 12.80 -35.80
N PRO A 773 -13.71 13.28 -36.76
CA PRO A 773 -13.81 12.69 -38.10
C PRO A 773 -12.53 12.72 -38.92
N GLU A 774 -11.58 13.60 -38.62
CA GLU A 774 -10.35 13.73 -39.39
C GLU A 774 -9.25 12.79 -38.85
N LYS A 775 -9.26 12.55 -37.54
CA LYS A 775 -8.23 11.78 -36.84
C LYS A 775 -8.59 10.30 -36.71
N LEU A 776 -9.79 9.99 -36.21
CA LEU A 776 -10.20 8.61 -35.90
C LEU A 776 -10.13 7.66 -37.11
N PRO A 777 -10.62 8.02 -38.30
CA PRO A 777 -10.45 7.23 -39.52
C PRO A 777 -9.01 6.82 -39.82
N MET A 778 -8.09 7.78 -39.79
CA MET A 778 -6.67 7.54 -40.10
C MET A 778 -6.00 6.65 -39.04
N LEU A 779 -6.38 6.82 -37.77
CA LEU A 779 -5.91 5.96 -36.67
C LEU A 779 -6.43 4.54 -36.83
N TYR A 780 -7.71 4.39 -37.14
CA TYR A 780 -8.30 3.07 -37.37
C TYR A 780 -7.63 2.36 -38.56
N MET A 781 -7.28 3.09 -39.62
CA MET A 781 -6.54 2.55 -40.78
C MET A 781 -5.10 2.17 -40.47
N SER A 782 -4.36 3.00 -39.73
CA SER A 782 -2.96 2.72 -39.40
C SER A 782 -2.83 1.47 -38.52
N LEU A 783 -3.81 1.23 -37.66
CA LEU A 783 -3.85 0.10 -36.73
C LEU A 783 -4.43 -1.19 -37.35
N THR A 784 -5.22 -1.08 -38.43
CA THR A 784 -5.78 -2.25 -39.14
C THR A 784 -4.90 -2.80 -40.26
N ARG A 785 -3.85 -2.09 -40.69
CA ARG A 785 -2.89 -2.56 -41.73
C ARG A 785 -2.00 -3.73 -41.32
#